data_AF-A0A1Q4FER4-F1
#
_entry.id   AF-A0A1Q4FER4-F1
#
_cell.length_a   1.000
_cell.length_b   1.000
_cell.length_c   1.000
_cell.angle_alpha   90.00
_cell.angle_beta   90.00
_cell.angle_gamma   90.00
#
_symmetry.space_group_name_H-M   'P 1'
#
loop_
_entity.id
_entity.type
_entity.pdbx_description
1 polymer ?
#
loop_
_entity_poly.entity_id
_entity_poly.type
_entity_poly.pdbx_seq_one_letter_code
_entity_poly.pdbx_strand_id
1 'polypeptide(L)'
;MKFLIVLPGAYLLALTGAFAQRNAGIFYTTIFAKTAPYKRITAFGANAQSYFLKDVNGDGKDDAVAYTNAGRWQVALSDGIHFGIPVEMLAYQSTGTATDQLKPLMGDVDGDKKQDAVFFDPTTGNWHVALSTGNAFSSPTQWSSGNGVGSTKQFLADVNGDGKDDAVIYFHTGLDGYWYIGLSDGAGSFGGFSPWISGFGNTYDEHFLSDVNGDGKADAIIMEKNTGNWKVALSNGTQLVESGTWKTGFGVACENALVYDIDRDGKTDIAYYKDADWWVCYSTGSSFDANYNHRWVAANRPATMISRSNRPAPQGKLIGTVSGIAAGACAISAGDWLILENPEKNKTVSAYETDTWDGWGNPYTPQLPGHQATYDAADPAVNDEQIKMIHDAGFTYIMLDITNGANAWVDDRAKKLVERIVHWNNNLNGNKHKMYFCISMGSSRGMAAQQASERVEEESKRTWDEFYQPYSDAYYQTNGKPLLIHFVEYPVNRDGVIQYASQMPFFQKFTIGWMFNEIKDQPVYANAYGWPILGKNDNPAGEDVMDVSPGFWNGGVSAARERGELYRNQWLRVLQYNPKSVWLNSYNETWEHTSVEPSYLNPEIAAAKPDILSVWTDYYGERMDDFYWIMTKQYNRLYMYNELFRDSYLQESQSNDIYQVKDTALVKYGTAKPHKAPVLLVPQGFIKSFNGKVIDDNQDVVGKIVPGNADVSQQKIAVAGNILTPNGDGKNDFWIVKDIEQYPDNTVKIFDKSGRLVYQRKGYKNDWNGNYWGGTSHGKPAPRGSYLYVIDFGNGKSEKGYLSIIR
;
A
#
# COMPACT_ATOMS: atom_id res chain seq x y z
N MET A 1 24.93 24.10 9.43
CA MET A 1 25.71 22.99 8.80
C MET A 1 25.27 21.63 9.36
N LYS A 2 25.90 20.51 8.93
CA LYS A 2 25.62 19.13 9.38
C LYS A 2 26.92 18.32 9.55
N PHE A 3 27.25 17.84 10.75
CA PHE A 3 28.40 16.94 11.02
C PHE A 3 27.95 15.48 11.14
N LEU A 4 28.89 14.54 11.16
CA LEU A 4 28.71 13.20 11.72
C LEU A 4 29.99 12.73 12.46
N ILE A 5 29.81 11.81 13.41
CA ILE A 5 30.88 11.25 14.25
C ILE A 5 31.87 10.37 13.47
N VAL A 6 33.17 10.60 13.67
CA VAL A 6 34.21 9.57 13.53
C VAL A 6 34.40 8.84 14.86
N LEU A 7 34.45 7.51 14.84
CA LEU A 7 34.80 6.66 15.98
C LEU A 7 35.89 5.64 15.58
N PRO A 8 36.98 5.47 16.35
CA PRO A 8 38.05 4.53 16.01
C PRO A 8 38.04 3.25 16.87
N GLY A 9 38.42 2.12 16.24
CA GLY A 9 39.13 1.03 16.91
C GLY A 9 38.30 -0.01 17.67
N ALA A 10 38.27 -1.23 17.13
CA ALA A 10 38.08 -2.47 17.89
C ALA A 10 39.05 -3.54 17.36
N TYR A 11 39.61 -4.35 18.26
CA TYR A 11 40.84 -5.10 18.01
C TYR A 11 40.71 -6.30 17.06
N LEU A 12 41.77 -6.53 16.29
CA LEU A 12 42.04 -7.76 15.57
C LEU A 12 42.15 -8.94 16.56
N LEU A 13 41.19 -9.87 16.55
CA LEU A 13 41.34 -11.18 17.20
C LEU A 13 41.51 -12.25 16.12
N ALA A 14 42.68 -12.89 16.08
CA ALA A 14 43.00 -13.88 15.05
C ALA A 14 42.33 -15.23 15.35
N LEU A 15 41.37 -15.63 14.50
CA LEU A 15 40.86 -17.01 14.42
C LEU A 15 41.16 -17.59 13.03
N THR A 16 42.11 -18.53 13.00
CA THR A 16 42.51 -19.25 11.79
C THR A 16 41.47 -20.32 11.44
N GLY A 17 40.61 -20.08 10.44
CA GLY A 17 39.50 -21.02 10.15
C GLY A 17 38.68 -20.73 8.88
N ALA A 18 39.33 -20.72 7.73
CA ALA A 18 38.75 -20.94 6.38
C ALA A 18 37.25 -20.63 6.14
N PHE A 19 36.90 -19.36 5.92
CA PHE A 19 35.82 -18.98 5.01
C PHE A 19 36.24 -17.75 4.19
N ALA A 20 35.98 -17.76 2.87
CA ALA A 20 36.43 -16.72 1.95
C ALA A 20 35.25 -16.16 1.13
N GLN A 21 35.14 -14.82 1.13
CA GLN A 21 34.27 -13.97 0.31
C GLN A 21 32.74 -14.23 0.32
N ARG A 22 31.96 -13.18 0.63
CA ARG A 22 30.80 -12.68 -0.15
C ARG A 22 30.10 -11.51 0.55
N ASN A 23 30.72 -10.32 0.52
CA ASN A 23 30.01 -9.07 0.81
C ASN A 23 29.49 -8.47 -0.51
N ALA A 24 28.20 -8.61 -0.77
CA ALA A 24 27.53 -8.01 -1.92
C ALA A 24 26.65 -6.85 -1.44
N GLY A 25 27.08 -5.60 -1.71
CA GLY A 25 26.30 -4.41 -1.37
C GLY A 25 25.00 -4.35 -2.17
N ILE A 26 23.89 -4.03 -1.49
CA ILE A 26 22.56 -3.85 -2.09
C ILE A 26 22.03 -2.50 -1.63
N PHE A 27 21.70 -1.64 -2.60
CA PHE A 27 21.05 -0.35 -2.36
C PHE A 27 19.79 -0.25 -3.22
N TYR A 28 18.68 0.15 -2.60
CA TYR A 28 17.41 0.43 -3.28
C TYR A 28 17.27 1.95 -3.45
N THR A 29 16.60 2.38 -4.52
CA THR A 29 16.99 3.64 -5.20
C THR A 29 15.86 4.58 -5.55
N THR A 30 14.62 4.25 -5.18
CA THR A 30 13.67 5.32 -4.86
C THR A 30 14.25 6.12 -3.71
N ILE A 31 14.13 7.43 -3.80
CA ILE A 31 14.29 8.35 -2.67
C ILE A 31 12.89 8.87 -2.36
N PHE A 32 12.18 9.52 -3.30
CA PHE A 32 10.74 9.78 -3.14
C PHE A 32 9.92 8.53 -3.45
N ALA A 33 8.67 8.56 -2.96
CA ALA A 33 7.45 8.50 -3.78
C ALA A 33 6.40 7.52 -3.23
N LYS A 34 5.18 8.03 -3.13
CA LYS A 34 3.96 7.25 -2.84
C LYS A 34 3.44 6.50 -4.09
N THR A 35 4.18 6.54 -5.21
CA THR A 35 3.68 6.29 -6.58
C THR A 35 4.75 5.87 -7.61
N ALA A 36 6.02 5.60 -7.24
CA ALA A 36 7.08 5.23 -8.18
C ALA A 36 7.64 3.82 -7.90
N PRO A 37 8.03 3.05 -8.93
CA PRO A 37 8.54 1.69 -8.75
C PRO A 37 9.98 1.68 -8.21
N TYR A 38 10.25 0.77 -7.27
CA TYR A 38 11.60 0.56 -6.75
C TYR A 38 12.56 0.13 -7.86
N LYS A 39 13.64 0.88 -8.04
CA LYS A 39 14.80 0.49 -8.82
C LYS A 39 15.91 0.03 -7.86
N ARG A 40 16.75 -0.90 -8.31
CA ARG A 40 17.88 -1.48 -7.55
C ARG A 40 19.20 -1.02 -8.13
N ILE A 41 20.09 -0.50 -7.29
CA ILE A 41 21.50 -0.30 -7.61
C ILE A 41 22.25 -1.55 -7.15
N THR A 42 22.96 -2.16 -8.09
CA THR A 42 23.89 -3.26 -7.84
C THR A 42 25.31 -2.70 -7.72
N ALA A 43 26.15 -3.38 -6.92
CA ALA A 43 27.59 -3.10 -6.75
C ALA A 43 28.02 -1.76 -6.13
N PHE A 44 27.09 -0.88 -5.74
CA PHE A 44 27.40 0.27 -4.88
C PHE A 44 27.75 -0.17 -3.45
N GLY A 45 28.69 0.52 -2.81
CA GLY A 45 29.11 0.25 -1.43
C GLY A 45 29.82 -1.09 -1.21
N ALA A 46 30.16 -1.82 -2.29
CA ALA A 46 30.81 -3.12 -2.19
C ALA A 46 32.21 -3.00 -1.56
N ASN A 47 32.35 -3.41 -0.31
CA ASN A 47 33.53 -3.19 0.54
C ASN A 47 33.78 -1.70 0.85
N ALA A 48 32.71 -0.96 1.16
CA ALA A 48 32.78 0.34 1.81
C ALA A 48 33.27 0.23 3.27
N GLN A 49 34.11 1.17 3.68
CA GLN A 49 34.48 1.43 5.08
C GLN A 49 33.74 2.66 5.65
N SER A 50 33.19 3.52 4.79
CA SER A 50 32.42 4.69 5.20
C SER A 50 31.39 5.07 4.14
N TYR A 51 30.33 5.75 4.58
CA TYR A 51 29.24 6.25 3.76
C TYR A 51 28.92 7.68 4.15
N PHE A 52 28.52 8.50 3.18
CA PHE A 52 28.06 9.88 3.41
C PHE A 52 26.75 10.12 2.67
N LEU A 53 25.99 11.10 3.18
CA LEU A 53 24.69 11.51 2.66
C LEU A 53 24.70 13.04 2.71
N LYS A 54 25.08 13.64 1.58
CA LYS A 54 25.62 15.00 1.48
C LYS A 54 25.45 15.49 0.05
N ASP A 55 25.07 16.75 -0.14
CA ASP A 55 24.90 17.37 -1.47
C ASP A 55 26.25 17.57 -2.18
N VAL A 56 26.68 16.57 -2.96
CA VAL A 56 27.97 16.61 -3.68
C VAL A 56 27.87 17.49 -4.92
N ASN A 57 26.67 17.68 -5.46
CA ASN A 57 26.44 18.37 -6.74
C ASN A 57 25.94 19.83 -6.63
N GLY A 58 25.42 20.24 -5.48
CA GLY A 58 25.01 21.61 -5.14
C GLY A 58 23.58 21.96 -5.55
N ASP A 59 22.73 20.98 -5.87
CA ASP A 59 21.34 21.22 -6.30
C ASP A 59 20.30 21.20 -5.17
N GLY A 60 20.75 21.03 -3.92
CA GLY A 60 19.95 21.13 -2.71
C GLY A 60 19.41 19.79 -2.18
N LYS A 61 19.89 18.64 -2.68
CA LYS A 61 19.56 17.32 -2.12
C LYS A 61 20.82 16.56 -1.71
N ASP A 62 20.70 15.77 -0.65
CA ASP A 62 21.82 14.95 -0.18
C ASP A 62 22.05 13.74 -1.13
N ASP A 63 23.21 13.66 -1.77
CA ASP A 63 23.65 12.56 -2.64
C ASP A 63 24.19 11.36 -1.82
N ALA A 64 24.06 10.14 -2.36
CA ALA A 64 24.59 8.94 -1.70
C ALA A 64 26.05 8.68 -2.07
N VAL A 65 26.93 8.61 -1.07
CA VAL A 65 28.37 8.42 -1.24
C VAL A 65 28.87 7.20 -0.48
N ALA A 66 29.76 6.41 -1.09
CA ALA A 66 30.42 5.27 -0.46
C ALA A 66 31.94 5.33 -0.70
N TYR A 67 32.73 5.30 0.38
CA TYR A 67 34.19 5.22 0.33
C TYR A 67 34.66 3.81 0.66
N THR A 68 35.41 3.20 -0.26
CA THR A 68 35.81 1.79 -0.20
C THR A 68 37.17 1.56 0.45
N ASN A 69 37.40 0.33 0.91
CA ASN A 69 38.69 -0.16 1.41
C ASN A 69 39.80 -0.06 0.34
N ALA A 70 39.42 0.10 -0.94
CA ALA A 70 40.30 0.30 -2.09
C ALA A 70 40.52 1.79 -2.44
N GLY A 71 40.16 2.73 -1.56
CA GLY A 71 40.34 4.18 -1.79
C GLY A 71 39.39 4.80 -2.83
N ARG A 72 38.33 4.09 -3.21
CA ARG A 72 37.39 4.54 -4.26
C ARG A 72 36.18 5.23 -3.64
N TRP A 73 35.88 6.45 -4.08
CA TRP A 73 34.67 7.21 -3.78
C TRP A 73 33.65 6.96 -4.89
N GLN A 74 32.66 6.13 -4.59
CA GLN A 74 31.47 5.97 -5.43
C GLN A 74 30.43 6.99 -5.00
N VAL A 75 29.77 7.65 -5.96
CA VAL A 75 28.67 8.61 -5.72
C VAL A 75 27.50 8.26 -6.62
N ALA A 76 26.32 8.11 -6.04
CA ALA A 76 25.06 8.02 -6.75
C ALA A 76 24.27 9.32 -6.49
N LEU A 77 24.19 10.16 -7.52
CA LEU A 77 23.52 11.47 -7.42
C LEU A 77 22.01 11.32 -7.22
N SER A 78 21.41 12.24 -6.47
CA SER A 78 19.97 12.35 -6.23
C SER A 78 19.34 13.28 -7.26
N ASP A 79 18.40 12.81 -8.09
CA ASP A 79 17.56 13.73 -8.88
C ASP A 79 16.50 14.45 -8.01
N GLY A 80 16.52 14.20 -6.70
CA GLY A 80 15.50 14.49 -5.71
C GLY A 80 14.60 13.30 -5.41
N ILE A 81 14.37 12.42 -6.39
CA ILE A 81 13.37 11.35 -6.37
C ILE A 81 13.99 9.95 -6.51
N HIS A 82 15.12 9.82 -7.19
CA HIS A 82 15.84 8.57 -7.41
C HIS A 82 17.36 8.75 -7.31
N PHE A 83 18.05 7.73 -6.79
CA PHE A 83 19.50 7.65 -6.92
C PHE A 83 19.88 7.19 -8.34
N GLY A 84 20.74 7.98 -8.98
CA GLY A 84 21.31 7.72 -10.30
C GLY A 84 22.23 6.50 -10.32
N ILE A 85 22.73 6.15 -11.51
CA ILE A 85 23.76 5.09 -11.62
C ILE A 85 25.01 5.58 -10.87
N PRO A 86 25.58 4.79 -9.93
CA PRO A 86 26.77 5.21 -9.20
C PRO A 86 27.94 5.40 -10.15
N VAL A 87 28.54 6.58 -10.09
CA VAL A 87 29.80 6.91 -10.76
C VAL A 87 30.94 6.89 -9.75
N GLU A 88 32.15 6.62 -10.20
CA GLU A 88 33.33 6.81 -9.38
C GLU A 88 33.83 8.25 -9.56
N MET A 89 33.73 9.05 -8.49
CA MET A 89 34.14 10.46 -8.52
C MET A 89 35.59 10.68 -8.11
N LEU A 90 36.22 9.70 -7.43
CA LEU A 90 37.65 9.72 -7.10
C LEU A 90 38.17 8.32 -6.79
N ALA A 91 39.40 8.04 -7.22
CA ALA A 91 40.19 6.89 -6.77
C ALA A 91 41.47 7.43 -6.11
N TYR A 92 41.53 7.40 -4.78
CA TYR A 92 42.69 7.84 -4.01
C TYR A 92 42.91 6.92 -2.81
N GLN A 93 44.07 6.26 -2.78
CA GLN A 93 44.48 5.33 -1.75
C GLN A 93 45.84 5.77 -1.21
N SER A 94 46.04 5.73 0.11
CA SER A 94 47.34 6.04 0.72
C SER A 94 48.41 5.07 0.21
N THR A 95 49.64 5.56 0.01
CA THR A 95 50.80 4.74 -0.39
C THR A 95 51.38 3.90 0.76
N GLY A 96 50.59 3.64 1.79
CA GLY A 96 50.99 3.01 3.04
C GLY A 96 50.65 1.52 3.11
N THR A 97 50.85 0.96 4.30
CA THR A 97 50.46 -0.42 4.63
C THR A 97 49.00 -0.49 5.07
N ALA A 98 48.49 -1.70 5.34
CA ALA A 98 47.08 -1.91 5.71
C ALA A 98 46.64 -1.23 7.03
N THR A 99 47.58 -0.72 7.84
CA THR A 99 47.29 0.09 9.04
C THR A 99 47.19 1.60 8.75
N ASP A 100 47.68 2.06 7.60
CA ASP A 100 47.78 3.48 7.24
C ASP A 100 46.52 3.96 6.48
N GLN A 101 45.35 3.56 6.97
CA GLN A 101 44.06 3.89 6.37
C GLN A 101 43.68 5.34 6.66
N LEU A 102 43.59 6.15 5.60
CA LEU A 102 43.02 7.49 5.64
C LEU A 102 41.57 7.42 6.13
N LYS A 103 41.24 8.20 7.17
CA LYS A 103 39.86 8.41 7.59
C LYS A 103 39.18 9.38 6.60
N PRO A 104 38.11 8.97 5.92
CA PRO A 104 37.35 9.87 5.05
C PRO A 104 36.47 10.80 5.91
N LEU A 105 36.31 12.03 5.45
CA LEU A 105 35.42 13.07 5.97
C LEU A 105 34.74 13.76 4.78
N MET A 106 33.63 14.45 5.01
CA MET A 106 32.92 15.19 3.96
C MET A 106 32.20 16.43 4.50
N GLY A 107 32.46 17.57 3.86
CA GLY A 107 31.97 18.89 4.23
C GLY A 107 32.14 19.88 3.07
N ASP A 108 31.39 20.98 3.07
CA ASP A 108 31.54 22.11 2.12
C ASP A 108 32.66 23.03 2.63
N VAL A 109 33.91 22.72 2.29
CA VAL A 109 35.07 23.36 2.94
C VAL A 109 35.54 24.61 2.21
N ASP A 110 35.11 24.85 0.96
CA ASP A 110 35.34 26.11 0.25
C ASP A 110 34.18 27.12 0.32
N GLY A 111 32.96 26.67 0.66
CA GLY A 111 31.77 27.49 0.81
C GLY A 111 30.95 27.66 -0.47
N ASP A 112 31.23 26.88 -1.52
CA ASP A 112 30.47 26.90 -2.77
C ASP A 112 29.18 26.05 -2.76
N LYS A 113 28.92 25.36 -1.62
CA LYS A 113 27.74 24.54 -1.30
C LYS A 113 27.75 23.11 -1.83
N LYS A 114 28.79 22.70 -2.54
CA LYS A 114 29.05 21.27 -2.80
C LYS A 114 29.84 20.66 -1.64
N GLN A 115 29.64 19.37 -1.42
CA GLN A 115 30.25 18.66 -0.29
C GLN A 115 31.51 17.91 -0.76
N ASP A 116 32.66 18.31 -0.23
CA ASP A 116 33.99 17.91 -0.67
C ASP A 116 34.48 16.60 -0.03
N ALA A 117 35.32 15.85 -0.75
CA ALA A 117 35.95 14.65 -0.21
C ALA A 117 37.23 15.00 0.56
N VAL A 118 37.24 14.75 1.87
CA VAL A 118 38.36 15.11 2.76
C VAL A 118 38.96 13.84 3.38
N PHE A 119 40.27 13.85 3.61
CA PHE A 119 41.04 12.73 4.12
C PHE A 119 41.89 13.17 5.30
N PHE A 120 41.69 12.54 6.45
CA PHE A 120 42.57 12.66 7.61
C PHE A 120 43.49 11.44 7.73
N ASP A 121 44.80 11.67 7.73
CA ASP A 121 45.81 10.64 8.02
C ASP A 121 46.05 10.55 9.54
N PRO A 122 45.67 9.46 10.22
CA PRO A 122 45.85 9.31 11.67
C PRO A 122 47.32 9.08 12.09
N THR A 123 48.19 8.65 11.16
CA THR A 123 49.61 8.38 11.40
C THR A 123 50.42 9.68 11.31
N THR A 124 50.13 10.55 10.35
CA THR A 124 50.88 11.81 10.13
C THR A 124 50.19 13.08 10.63
N GLY A 125 48.87 13.04 10.87
CA GLY A 125 48.07 14.23 11.17
C GLY A 125 47.86 15.14 9.95
N ASN A 126 48.07 14.63 8.74
CA ASN A 126 47.87 15.40 7.51
C ASN A 126 46.40 15.38 7.06
N TRP A 127 45.91 16.54 6.65
CA TRP A 127 44.56 16.75 6.13
C TRP A 127 44.66 17.05 4.63
N HIS A 128 43.97 16.26 3.80
CA HIS A 128 43.90 16.47 2.36
C HIS A 128 42.45 16.71 1.91
N VAL A 129 42.24 17.64 0.99
CA VAL A 129 40.92 18.01 0.46
C VAL A 129 40.91 17.80 -1.06
N ALA A 130 39.86 17.16 -1.54
CA ALA A 130 39.53 17.00 -2.95
C ALA A 130 38.16 17.65 -3.21
N LEU A 131 38.21 18.89 -3.75
CA LEU A 131 37.03 19.74 -3.93
C LEU A 131 36.06 19.15 -4.96
N SER A 132 34.76 19.28 -4.74
CA SER A 132 33.74 18.75 -5.63
C SER A 132 33.53 19.66 -6.85
N THR A 133 33.62 19.09 -8.04
CA THR A 133 33.18 19.72 -9.31
C THR A 133 31.70 19.42 -9.62
N GLY A 134 30.99 18.78 -8.69
CA GLY A 134 29.62 18.28 -8.81
C GLY A 134 29.45 17.03 -9.67
N ASN A 135 30.47 16.62 -10.43
CA ASN A 135 30.49 15.38 -11.22
C ASN A 135 31.74 14.51 -10.95
N ALA A 136 32.73 15.04 -10.26
CA ALA A 136 33.95 14.38 -9.81
C ALA A 136 34.60 15.19 -8.66
N PHE A 137 35.45 14.59 -7.85
CA PHE A 137 36.31 15.34 -6.93
C PHE A 137 37.64 15.69 -7.59
N SER A 138 38.30 16.77 -7.13
CA SER A 138 39.62 17.16 -7.62
C SER A 138 40.69 16.12 -7.26
N SER A 139 41.91 16.31 -7.77
CA SER A 139 43.07 15.68 -7.12
C SER A 139 43.20 16.18 -5.68
N PRO A 140 43.43 15.32 -4.67
CA PRO A 140 43.58 15.76 -3.29
C PRO A 140 44.78 16.71 -3.11
N THR A 141 44.58 17.78 -2.34
CA THR A 141 45.60 18.77 -1.99
C THR A 141 45.72 18.83 -0.46
N GLN A 142 46.95 18.95 0.07
CA GLN A 142 47.17 18.94 1.52
C GLN A 142 46.90 20.32 2.14
N TRP A 143 45.82 20.45 2.92
CA TRP A 143 45.37 21.70 3.55
C TRP A 143 45.90 21.88 4.97
N SER A 144 46.36 20.80 5.63
CA SER A 144 47.06 20.89 6.91
C SER A 144 48.01 19.71 7.12
N SER A 145 48.99 19.87 8.02
CA SER A 145 50.01 18.84 8.31
C SER A 145 50.35 18.75 9.79
N GLY A 146 50.56 17.54 10.31
CA GLY A 146 50.89 17.28 11.72
C GLY A 146 49.74 17.45 12.72
N ASN A 147 48.58 17.97 12.31
CA ASN A 147 47.49 18.35 13.20
C ASN A 147 46.53 17.18 13.44
N GLY A 148 46.63 16.58 14.64
CA GLY A 148 45.72 15.54 15.11
C GLY A 148 46.32 14.15 15.31
N VAL A 149 47.65 13.98 15.24
CA VAL A 149 48.30 12.70 15.56
C VAL A 149 47.85 12.21 16.94
N GLY A 150 47.33 10.98 17.01
CA GLY A 150 46.80 10.38 18.24
C GLY A 150 45.41 10.86 18.68
N SER A 151 44.72 11.71 17.90
CA SER A 151 43.37 12.17 18.25
C SER A 151 42.27 11.12 18.05
N THR A 152 41.29 11.14 18.94
CA THR A 152 40.24 10.12 19.01
C THR A 152 39.12 10.33 17.99
N LYS A 153 38.60 11.56 17.85
CA LYS A 153 37.55 11.88 16.88
C LYS A 153 37.98 13.07 16.02
N GLN A 154 37.52 13.10 14.78
CA GLN A 154 37.76 14.15 13.80
C GLN A 154 36.44 14.46 13.11
N PHE A 155 36.20 15.72 12.77
CA PHE A 155 34.97 16.15 12.14
C PHE A 155 35.22 17.31 11.17
N LEU A 156 34.23 17.57 10.31
CA LEU A 156 34.11 18.79 9.52
C LEU A 156 32.72 19.38 9.76
N ALA A 157 32.67 20.67 10.12
CA ALA A 157 31.64 21.64 9.71
C ALA A 157 31.77 23.01 10.38
N ASP A 158 31.04 24.00 9.88
CA ASP A 158 31.12 25.41 10.30
C ASP A 158 30.86 25.60 11.81
N VAL A 159 31.90 25.99 12.55
CA VAL A 159 31.79 26.44 13.95
C VAL A 159 31.93 27.94 14.10
N ASN A 160 32.31 28.66 13.04
CA ASN A 160 32.66 30.09 13.09
C ASN A 160 31.52 31.01 12.61
N GLY A 161 30.75 30.57 11.60
CA GLY A 161 29.60 31.24 11.00
C GLY A 161 29.87 31.89 9.65
N ASP A 162 31.00 31.62 8.99
CA ASP A 162 31.34 32.20 7.67
C ASP A 162 30.78 31.42 6.47
N GLY A 163 30.20 30.25 6.70
CA GLY A 163 29.59 29.41 5.67
C GLY A 163 30.47 28.26 5.17
N LYS A 164 31.62 27.98 5.79
CA LYS A 164 32.52 26.87 5.41
C LYS A 164 32.67 25.83 6.49
N ASP A 165 32.88 24.59 6.09
CA ASP A 165 33.04 23.47 6.99
C ASP A 165 34.46 23.39 7.61
N ASP A 166 34.60 23.89 8.84
CA ASP A 166 35.86 23.93 9.61
C ASP A 166 36.34 22.53 10.06
N ALA A 167 37.67 22.35 10.16
CA ALA A 167 38.26 21.10 10.64
C ALA A 167 38.36 21.03 12.18
N VAL A 168 37.77 19.99 12.76
CA VAL A 168 37.67 19.82 14.21
C VAL A 168 38.29 18.51 14.68
N ILE A 169 39.08 18.58 15.76
CA ILE A 169 39.84 17.46 16.34
C ILE A 169 39.50 17.32 17.82
N TYR A 170 39.20 16.11 18.28
CA TYR A 170 38.89 15.82 19.68
C TYR A 170 39.78 14.72 20.29
N PHE A 171 40.33 15.01 21.48
CA PHE A 171 41.20 14.10 22.25
C PHE A 171 40.55 13.69 23.59
N HIS A 172 40.05 12.45 23.67
CA HIS A 172 39.44 11.89 24.89
C HIS A 172 40.47 11.59 26.00
N THR A 173 41.48 10.76 25.71
CA THR A 173 42.35 10.16 26.73
C THR A 173 43.66 10.94 26.93
N GLY A 174 43.98 11.29 28.19
CA GLY A 174 45.27 11.90 28.57
C GLY A 174 45.46 13.36 28.17
N LEU A 175 44.44 13.96 27.53
CA LEU A 175 44.39 15.36 27.10
C LEU A 175 43.00 15.97 27.43
N ASP A 176 42.46 15.61 28.59
CA ASP A 176 41.31 16.22 29.28
C ASP A 176 40.08 16.60 28.42
N GLY A 177 39.83 15.98 27.26
CA GLY A 177 38.73 16.37 26.37
C GLY A 177 38.94 17.74 25.70
N TYR A 178 40.14 18.03 25.20
CA TYR A 178 40.35 19.20 24.31
C TYR A 178 39.67 19.02 22.95
N TRP A 179 39.02 20.10 22.49
CA TRP A 179 38.53 20.26 21.12
C TRP A 179 39.37 21.34 20.41
N TYR A 180 40.13 20.95 19.39
CA TYR A 180 40.94 21.85 18.57
C TYR A 180 40.24 22.15 17.24
N ILE A 181 40.20 23.43 16.87
CA ILE A 181 39.59 23.92 15.63
C ILE A 181 40.67 24.52 14.72
N GLY A 182 40.71 24.09 13.46
CA GLY A 182 41.46 24.70 12.37
C GLY A 182 40.49 25.26 11.33
N LEU A 183 40.30 26.59 11.34
CA LEU A 183 39.30 27.26 10.50
C LEU A 183 39.61 27.13 9.01
N SER A 184 38.60 26.95 8.16
CA SER A 184 38.81 26.87 6.71
C SER A 184 39.02 28.24 6.07
N ASP A 185 40.10 28.40 5.27
CA ASP A 185 40.22 29.58 4.40
C ASP A 185 39.36 29.47 3.12
N GLY A 186 38.97 28.26 2.73
CA GLY A 186 38.27 27.93 1.49
C GLY A 186 39.09 28.12 0.21
N ALA A 187 40.42 28.18 0.33
CA ALA A 187 41.36 28.43 -0.77
C ALA A 187 42.55 27.47 -0.79
N GLY A 188 42.83 26.75 0.30
CA GLY A 188 43.89 25.76 0.38
C GLY A 188 44.37 25.38 1.77
N SER A 189 43.73 25.85 2.86
CA SER A 189 44.22 25.63 4.22
C SER A 189 43.13 25.50 5.28
N PHE A 190 43.32 24.53 6.18
CA PHE A 190 42.79 24.63 7.54
C PHE A 190 43.84 25.33 8.40
N GLY A 191 43.45 26.47 8.98
CA GLY A 191 44.32 27.39 9.71
C GLY A 191 44.91 26.81 11.00
N GLY A 192 45.61 27.67 11.75
CA GLY A 192 46.33 27.28 12.97
C GLY A 192 45.42 26.65 14.02
N PHE A 193 45.48 25.32 14.15
CA PHE A 193 44.65 24.56 15.07
C PHE A 193 44.81 25.04 16.52
N SER A 194 43.72 25.45 17.14
CA SER A 194 43.70 26.03 18.49
C SER A 194 42.58 25.43 19.36
N PRO A 195 42.79 25.24 20.67
CA PRO A 195 41.78 24.65 21.54
C PRO A 195 40.65 25.64 21.84
N TRP A 196 39.42 25.32 21.44
CA TRP A 196 38.24 26.15 21.67
C TRP A 196 37.49 25.81 22.97
N ILE A 197 37.66 24.58 23.48
CA ILE A 197 37.23 24.16 24.82
C ILE A 197 38.10 22.99 25.32
N SER A 198 38.14 22.83 26.64
CA SER A 198 38.84 21.77 27.40
C SER A 198 37.95 21.25 28.53
N GLY A 199 38.08 19.98 28.92
CA GLY A 199 37.25 19.34 29.95
C GLY A 199 35.93 18.76 29.42
N PHE A 200 35.54 19.09 28.19
CA PHE A 200 34.20 18.81 27.67
C PHE A 200 34.13 17.46 26.94
N GLY A 201 33.61 16.44 27.62
CA GLY A 201 33.40 15.10 27.06
C GLY A 201 34.45 14.05 27.44
N ASN A 202 35.40 14.38 28.31
CA ASN A 202 36.49 13.49 28.73
C ASN A 202 36.04 12.18 29.42
N THR A 203 34.80 12.11 29.92
CA THR A 203 34.17 10.90 30.49
C THR A 203 32.92 10.44 29.72
N TYR A 204 32.70 10.94 28.49
CA TYR A 204 31.48 10.72 27.71
C TYR A 204 31.77 9.78 26.53
N ASP A 205 30.76 9.04 26.09
CA ASP A 205 30.89 8.02 25.03
C ASP A 205 30.77 8.63 23.64
N GLU A 206 29.76 9.50 23.44
CA GLU A 206 29.49 10.16 22.16
C GLU A 206 29.75 11.66 22.20
N HIS A 207 30.17 12.19 21.04
CA HIS A 207 30.64 13.56 20.84
C HIS A 207 30.22 13.96 19.44
N PHE A 208 29.32 14.92 19.33
CA PHE A 208 28.77 15.45 18.09
C PHE A 208 29.10 16.94 17.99
N LEU A 209 28.95 17.50 16.80
CA LEU A 209 28.87 18.94 16.56
C LEU A 209 27.63 19.19 15.71
N SER A 210 26.87 20.24 16.01
CA SER A 210 25.73 20.69 15.19
C SER A 210 25.15 21.97 15.77
N ASP A 211 24.50 22.80 14.95
CA ASP A 211 23.78 23.97 15.45
C ASP A 211 22.54 23.52 16.23
N VAL A 212 22.56 23.53 17.56
CA VAL A 212 21.39 23.18 18.41
C VAL A 212 20.58 24.41 18.82
N ASN A 213 21.06 25.62 18.49
CA ASN A 213 20.54 26.89 19.00
C ASN A 213 19.81 27.74 17.95
N GLY A 214 20.21 27.61 16.68
CA GLY A 214 19.64 28.24 15.49
C GLY A 214 20.35 29.52 15.05
N ASP A 215 21.60 29.76 15.46
CA ASP A 215 22.38 30.95 15.09
C ASP A 215 23.31 30.78 13.87
N GLY A 216 23.29 29.59 13.25
CA GLY A 216 24.07 29.24 12.07
C GLY A 216 25.38 28.52 12.35
N LYS A 217 25.91 28.61 13.58
CA LYS A 217 27.16 27.95 13.99
C LYS A 217 26.89 26.63 14.67
N ALA A 218 27.86 25.72 14.62
CA ALA A 218 27.73 24.46 15.31
C ALA A 218 28.29 24.45 16.73
N ASP A 219 27.46 23.90 17.61
CA ASP A 219 27.71 23.68 19.02
C ASP A 219 28.25 22.27 19.24
N ALA A 220 29.09 22.06 20.26
CA ALA A 220 29.55 20.72 20.64
C ALA A 220 28.53 20.06 21.56
N ILE A 221 28.12 18.83 21.25
CA ILE A 221 27.17 18.03 22.04
C ILE A 221 27.87 16.75 22.50
N ILE A 222 27.66 16.34 23.75
CA ILE A 222 28.21 15.08 24.29
C ILE A 222 27.14 14.25 24.98
N MET A 223 27.23 12.94 24.87
CA MET A 223 26.31 11.98 25.52
C MET A 223 27.06 10.92 26.33
N GLU A 224 26.59 10.73 27.57
CA GLU A 224 27.00 9.64 28.47
C GLU A 224 25.95 8.51 28.36
N LYS A 225 26.28 7.40 27.70
CA LYS A 225 25.35 6.28 27.44
C LYS A 225 24.85 5.63 28.73
N ASN A 226 25.69 5.56 29.76
CA ASN A 226 25.33 4.93 31.04
C ASN A 226 24.20 5.67 31.79
N THR A 227 23.99 6.96 31.53
CA THR A 227 23.05 7.83 32.26
C THR A 227 22.00 8.48 31.35
N GLY A 228 22.19 8.47 30.04
CA GLY A 228 21.38 9.25 29.10
C GLY A 228 21.51 10.77 29.31
N ASN A 229 22.64 11.23 29.86
CA ASN A 229 22.93 12.65 30.03
C ASN A 229 23.47 13.24 28.72
N TRP A 230 22.86 14.35 28.28
CA TRP A 230 23.32 15.14 27.13
C TRP A 230 23.72 16.53 27.60
N LYS A 231 24.95 16.94 27.29
CA LYS A 231 25.45 18.31 27.52
C LYS A 231 25.73 19.02 26.20
N VAL A 232 25.70 20.34 26.24
CA VAL A 232 26.00 21.23 25.10
C VAL A 232 27.05 22.27 25.51
N ALA A 233 27.97 22.58 24.60
CA ALA A 233 28.83 23.76 24.63
C ALA A 233 28.60 24.56 23.35
N LEU A 234 28.04 25.76 23.48
CA LEU A 234 27.61 26.58 22.35
C LEU A 234 28.80 27.28 21.68
N SER A 235 28.81 27.38 20.35
CA SER A 235 29.82 28.20 19.67
C SER A 235 29.46 29.68 19.74
N ASN A 236 30.44 30.53 20.02
CA ASN A 236 30.34 31.98 19.86
C ASN A 236 31.04 32.50 18.57
N GLY A 237 31.55 31.60 17.74
CA GLY A 237 32.34 31.89 16.53
C GLY A 237 33.85 32.02 16.75
N THR A 238 34.32 31.95 18.00
CA THR A 238 35.76 31.96 18.35
C THR A 238 36.13 30.97 19.46
N GLN A 239 35.15 30.47 20.22
CA GLN A 239 35.29 29.47 21.29
C GLN A 239 34.00 28.66 21.42
N LEU A 240 34.12 27.47 22.04
CA LEU A 240 32.98 26.66 22.50
C LEU A 240 32.78 26.92 24.01
N VAL A 241 31.55 27.23 24.42
CA VAL A 241 31.23 27.70 25.78
C VAL A 241 30.22 26.74 26.42
N GLU A 242 30.62 26.03 27.49
CA GLU A 242 29.74 25.04 28.14
C GLU A 242 28.43 25.68 28.63
N SER A 243 27.32 25.22 28.05
CA SER A 243 25.94 25.57 28.43
C SER A 243 25.36 24.57 29.45
N GLY A 244 26.08 23.47 29.70
CA GLY A 244 25.75 22.47 30.72
C GLY A 244 24.81 21.37 30.20
N THR A 245 24.12 20.71 31.13
CA THR A 245 23.27 19.54 30.84
C THR A 245 21.90 19.97 30.30
N TRP A 246 21.66 19.71 29.01
CA TRP A 246 20.39 20.00 28.34
C TRP A 246 19.39 18.82 28.40
N LYS A 247 19.86 17.60 28.71
CA LYS A 247 19.01 16.43 28.96
C LYS A 247 19.61 15.45 29.96
N THR A 248 18.76 14.73 30.68
CA THR A 248 19.12 13.61 31.58
C THR A 248 18.23 12.41 31.31
N GLY A 249 18.73 11.18 31.45
CA GLY A 249 17.94 9.95 31.34
C GLY A 249 17.42 9.61 29.94
N PHE A 250 17.86 10.29 28.88
CA PHE A 250 17.40 10.06 27.51
C PHE A 250 18.42 9.23 26.75
N GLY A 251 18.09 7.96 26.49
CA GLY A 251 19.00 6.99 25.85
C GLY A 251 19.89 6.21 26.82
N VAL A 252 19.40 5.93 28.03
CA VAL A 252 20.10 5.09 29.02
C VAL A 252 20.39 3.71 28.44
N ALA A 253 21.68 3.39 28.30
CA ALA A 253 22.20 2.21 27.60
C ALA A 253 21.59 2.04 26.20
N CYS A 254 21.52 3.12 25.42
CA CYS A 254 21.23 3.04 23.99
C CYS A 254 22.35 2.34 23.22
N GLU A 255 21.99 1.69 22.12
CA GLU A 255 22.95 1.08 21.20
C GLU A 255 23.67 2.20 20.42
N ASN A 256 22.88 3.06 19.75
CA ASN A 256 23.37 4.20 18.97
C ASN A 256 22.68 5.51 19.39
N ALA A 257 23.34 6.64 19.13
CA ALA A 257 22.84 7.98 19.38
C ALA A 257 23.28 8.92 18.26
N LEU A 258 22.47 9.95 17.96
CA LEU A 258 22.75 10.92 16.89
C LEU A 258 22.09 12.28 17.12
N VAL A 259 22.53 13.27 16.36
CA VAL A 259 21.98 14.64 16.35
C VAL A 259 21.66 15.08 14.92
N TYR A 260 20.58 15.85 14.72
CA TYR A 260 20.16 16.47 13.44
C TYR A 260 18.93 17.37 13.65
N ASP A 261 18.65 18.34 12.77
CA ASP A 261 17.37 19.09 12.72
C ASP A 261 16.21 18.24 12.18
N ILE A 262 15.38 17.69 13.08
CA ILE A 262 14.34 16.70 12.75
C ILE A 262 13.06 17.37 12.26
N ASP A 263 12.62 18.42 12.95
CA ASP A 263 11.35 19.08 12.66
C ASP A 263 11.45 20.28 11.71
N ARG A 264 12.66 20.61 11.26
CA ARG A 264 13.00 21.69 10.34
C ARG A 264 12.66 23.07 10.89
N ASP A 265 12.81 23.26 12.20
CA ASP A 265 12.75 24.58 12.84
C ASP A 265 14.06 25.38 12.73
N GLY A 266 15.13 24.76 12.22
CA GLY A 266 16.46 25.34 12.07
C GLY A 266 17.43 24.97 13.21
N LYS A 267 17.02 24.15 14.18
CA LYS A 267 17.86 23.70 15.30
C LYS A 267 18.03 22.19 15.30
N THR A 268 19.19 21.75 15.77
CA THR A 268 19.52 20.34 15.90
C THR A 268 18.92 19.72 17.16
N ASP A 269 18.18 18.63 16.95
CA ASP A 269 17.60 17.75 17.96
C ASP A 269 18.45 16.52 18.26
N ILE A 270 18.12 15.82 19.33
CA ILE A 270 18.77 14.58 19.76
C ILE A 270 17.87 13.35 19.52
N ALA A 271 18.49 12.22 19.16
CA ALA A 271 17.80 10.94 19.06
C ALA A 271 18.70 9.76 19.48
N TYR A 272 18.09 8.66 19.94
CA TYR A 272 18.77 7.42 20.25
C TYR A 272 18.01 6.19 19.72
N TYR A 273 18.76 5.10 19.52
CA TYR A 273 18.29 3.78 19.15
C TYR A 273 18.46 2.79 20.30
N LYS A 274 17.42 2.03 20.60
CA LYS A 274 17.49 0.95 21.58
C LYS A 274 16.33 -0.02 21.39
N ASP A 275 16.57 -1.32 21.57
CA ASP A 275 15.52 -2.35 21.62
C ASP A 275 14.66 -2.36 20.34
N ALA A 276 15.31 -2.12 19.19
CA ALA A 276 14.73 -1.91 17.85
C ALA A 276 13.90 -0.63 17.63
N ASP A 277 13.78 0.26 18.61
CA ASP A 277 13.02 1.51 18.51
C ASP A 277 13.93 2.76 18.45
N TRP A 278 13.52 3.77 17.66
CA TRP A 278 14.12 5.11 17.70
C TRP A 278 13.28 6.07 18.52
N TRP A 279 13.96 6.93 19.28
CA TRP A 279 13.36 7.92 20.16
C TRP A 279 13.93 9.31 19.90
N VAL A 280 13.08 10.33 19.97
CA VAL A 280 13.41 11.74 19.67
C VAL A 280 13.14 12.63 20.87
N CYS A 281 13.95 13.68 21.02
CA CYS A 281 13.64 14.81 21.86
C CYS A 281 14.10 16.10 21.18
N TYR A 282 13.12 16.98 20.87
CA TYR A 282 13.37 18.22 20.13
C TYR A 282 14.12 19.27 20.98
N SER A 283 14.93 20.09 20.32
CA SER A 283 15.57 21.28 20.88
C SER A 283 14.55 22.40 21.12
N THR A 284 14.99 23.38 21.90
CA THR A 284 14.34 24.68 22.10
C THR A 284 15.31 25.84 21.84
N GLY A 285 16.57 25.52 21.53
CA GLY A 285 17.70 26.46 21.50
C GLY A 285 18.30 26.80 22.86
N SER A 286 17.82 26.17 23.94
CA SER A 286 18.41 26.27 25.30
C SER A 286 18.24 25.01 26.16
N SER A 287 17.57 23.98 25.65
CA SER A 287 17.34 22.68 26.30
C SER A 287 16.71 21.68 25.33
N PHE A 288 16.73 20.39 25.65
CA PHE A 288 15.97 19.35 24.93
C PHE A 288 14.67 19.03 25.70
N ASP A 289 13.51 19.42 25.17
CA ASP A 289 12.27 19.55 25.94
C ASP A 289 11.65 18.20 26.34
N ALA A 290 11.40 18.01 27.65
CA ALA A 290 10.84 16.77 28.19
C ALA A 290 9.43 16.44 27.67
N ASN A 291 8.64 17.45 27.31
CA ASN A 291 7.27 17.25 26.85
C ASN A 291 7.17 16.75 25.39
N TYR A 292 8.31 16.62 24.70
CA TYR A 292 8.40 16.18 23.30
C TYR A 292 9.42 15.04 23.09
N ASN A 293 9.77 14.38 24.19
CA ASN A 293 10.14 12.97 24.17
C ASN A 293 9.02 12.18 23.47
N HIS A 294 9.36 11.44 22.42
CA HIS A 294 8.44 10.47 21.82
C HIS A 294 9.19 9.36 21.07
N ARG A 295 8.54 8.21 20.89
CA ARG A 295 9.00 7.17 19.97
C ARG A 295 8.71 7.59 18.54
N TRP A 296 9.67 7.33 17.66
CA TRP A 296 9.74 7.84 16.30
C TRP A 296 9.71 6.76 15.22
N VAL A 297 10.41 5.65 15.46
CA VAL A 297 10.35 4.44 14.64
C VAL A 297 10.15 3.27 15.60
N ALA A 298 9.33 2.29 15.22
CA ALA A 298 8.94 1.18 16.07
C ALA A 298 9.25 -0.16 15.38
N ALA A 299 10.36 -0.80 15.76
CA ALA A 299 10.96 -1.91 15.01
C ALA A 299 11.02 -1.65 13.48
N ASN A 300 10.87 -2.68 12.66
CA ASN A 300 10.90 -2.59 11.19
C ASN A 300 9.65 -1.93 10.57
N ARG A 301 8.96 -1.01 11.25
CA ARG A 301 7.74 -0.34 10.75
C ARG A 301 7.78 1.19 10.86
N PRO A 302 7.26 1.92 9.86
CA PRO A 302 7.07 3.36 9.96
C PRO A 302 6.01 3.67 11.04
N ALA A 303 6.33 4.55 11.99
CA ALA A 303 5.41 4.91 13.06
C ALA A 303 4.58 6.16 12.72
N THR A 304 3.37 6.23 13.26
CA THR A 304 2.48 7.39 13.14
C THR A 304 2.92 8.51 14.08
N MET A 305 3.45 9.61 13.54
CA MET A 305 3.95 10.75 14.31
C MET A 305 2.89 11.78 14.70
N ILE A 306 3.16 12.52 15.79
CA ILE A 306 2.34 13.61 16.32
C ILE A 306 3.18 14.91 16.27
N SER A 307 2.64 15.99 15.71
CA SER A 307 3.37 17.27 15.60
C SER A 307 3.10 18.24 16.76
N ARG A 308 4.04 19.15 16.98
CA ARG A 308 3.79 20.41 17.69
C ARG A 308 2.93 21.34 16.83
N SER A 309 2.00 22.05 17.47
CA SER A 309 1.52 23.37 17.04
C SER A 309 0.79 23.48 15.68
N ASN A 310 0.06 22.45 15.22
CA ASN A 310 -0.67 22.44 13.94
C ASN A 310 0.19 22.75 12.69
N ARG A 311 1.52 22.66 12.79
CA ARG A 311 2.40 22.54 11.62
C ARG A 311 2.44 21.08 11.16
N PRO A 312 2.75 20.78 9.88
CA PRO A 312 2.86 19.42 9.40
C PRO A 312 3.85 18.59 10.23
N ALA A 313 3.52 17.33 10.51
CA ALA A 313 4.45 16.42 11.17
C ALA A 313 5.62 16.03 10.24
N PRO A 314 6.88 16.02 10.73
CA PRO A 314 8.01 15.35 10.06
C PRO A 314 7.85 13.82 10.06
N GLN A 315 8.73 13.10 9.32
CA GLN A 315 8.91 11.62 9.26
C GLN A 315 10.42 11.32 8.91
N GLY A 316 11.17 10.33 9.52
CA GLY A 316 12.68 10.17 9.48
C GLY A 316 13.29 8.83 10.05
N LYS A 317 14.60 8.51 10.34
CA LYS A 317 15.99 9.13 10.25
C LYS A 317 17.02 8.42 11.21
N LEU A 318 18.36 8.19 11.06
CA LEU A 318 19.49 8.39 10.08
C LEU A 318 20.61 7.31 10.27
N ILE A 319 21.24 6.74 9.20
CA ILE A 319 22.18 5.57 9.33
C ILE A 319 23.59 5.93 9.86
N GLY A 320 24.15 5.06 10.71
CA GLY A 320 25.55 4.63 10.62
C GLY A 320 25.82 3.35 11.44
N THR A 321 26.33 2.23 10.93
CA THR A 321 26.56 1.76 9.54
C THR A 321 26.12 0.26 9.44
N VAL A 322 26.86 -0.65 8.79
CA VAL A 322 26.66 -2.12 8.88
C VAL A 322 28.02 -2.83 8.96
N SER A 323 28.22 -3.63 10.00
CA SER A 323 29.29 -4.64 10.06
C SER A 323 28.73 -6.03 9.73
N GLY A 324 29.57 -7.04 9.53
CA GLY A 324 29.12 -8.41 9.21
C GLY A 324 28.26 -9.11 10.29
N ILE A 325 27.89 -8.41 11.37
CA ILE A 325 27.10 -8.91 12.52
C ILE A 325 26.09 -7.85 13.07
N ALA A 326 26.03 -6.58 12.58
CA ALA A 326 25.18 -5.51 13.18
C ALA A 326 24.90 -4.29 12.26
N ALA A 327 23.91 -3.43 12.60
CA ALA A 327 23.23 -2.48 11.68
C ALA A 327 22.76 -1.09 12.28
N GLY A 328 22.12 -0.20 11.47
CA GLY A 328 21.65 1.20 11.81
C GLY A 328 20.11 1.49 11.66
N ALA A 329 19.64 2.64 11.08
CA ALA A 329 18.26 2.93 10.53
C ALA A 329 18.11 4.34 9.87
N CYS A 330 17.20 4.64 8.91
CA CYS A 330 17.12 5.99 8.27
C CYS A 330 15.83 6.38 7.50
N ALA A 331 15.65 7.69 7.29
CA ALA A 331 14.84 8.44 6.30
C ALA A 331 15.07 9.97 6.51
N ILE A 332 14.38 10.88 5.79
CA ILE A 332 14.04 12.26 6.24
C ILE A 332 12.85 12.83 5.45
N SER A 333 12.18 13.85 6.00
CA SER A 333 10.83 14.28 5.60
C SER A 333 10.69 14.92 4.21
N ALA A 334 9.48 14.82 3.66
CA ALA A 334 8.99 15.44 2.41
C ALA A 334 9.90 15.19 1.18
N GLY A 335 10.20 13.93 0.84
CA GLY A 335 9.61 12.69 1.36
C GLY A 335 10.41 11.43 1.02
N ASP A 336 11.59 11.29 1.64
CA ASP A 336 12.74 10.65 0.99
C ASP A 336 13.52 9.61 1.85
N TRP A 337 13.85 8.44 1.26
CA TRP A 337 14.40 7.22 1.93
C TRP A 337 15.89 7.27 2.36
N LEU A 338 16.26 6.36 3.28
CA LEU A 338 17.47 5.53 3.13
C LEU A 338 17.35 4.16 3.85
N ILE A 339 18.29 3.23 3.63
CA ILE A 339 18.12 1.78 3.94
C ILE A 339 19.26 1.16 4.78
N LEU A 340 18.91 0.05 5.44
CA LEU A 340 19.48 -0.55 6.64
C LEU A 340 19.63 -2.09 6.43
N GLU A 341 20.77 -2.72 6.74
CA GLU A 341 20.99 -4.15 6.43
C GLU A 341 20.89 -5.09 7.66
N ASN A 342 20.09 -6.15 7.53
CA ASN A 342 19.84 -7.23 8.49
C ASN A 342 21.10 -7.85 9.18
N PRO A 343 21.17 -7.91 10.53
CA PRO A 343 22.20 -8.66 11.26
C PRO A 343 22.14 -10.19 11.05
N GLU A 344 20.96 -10.76 10.87
CA GLU A 344 20.73 -12.19 10.78
C GLU A 344 20.82 -12.69 9.33
N LYS A 345 21.99 -12.53 8.70
CA LYS A 345 22.28 -12.98 7.33
C LYS A 345 22.08 -14.48 7.04
N ASN A 346 21.78 -15.29 8.07
CA ASN A 346 21.45 -16.71 7.98
C ASN A 346 20.12 -17.08 8.69
N LYS A 347 19.24 -16.12 9.03
CA LYS A 347 17.86 -16.42 9.45
C LYS A 347 16.83 -15.92 8.44
N THR A 348 16.60 -16.76 7.43
CA THR A 348 15.22 -17.21 7.19
C THR A 348 14.61 -17.68 8.51
N VAL A 349 13.30 -17.44 8.74
CA VAL A 349 12.62 -17.91 9.95
C VAL A 349 12.39 -19.42 9.87
N SER A 350 13.44 -20.22 10.07
CA SER A 350 13.37 -21.69 10.07
C SER A 350 12.86 -22.24 11.41
N ALA A 351 11.71 -21.70 11.86
CA ALA A 351 10.94 -22.11 13.02
C ALA A 351 9.54 -21.47 12.91
N TYR A 352 8.62 -21.99 12.09
CA TYR A 352 8.60 -23.30 11.44
C TYR A 352 8.14 -23.24 9.99
N GLU A 353 8.59 -24.24 9.23
CA GLU A 353 8.15 -24.61 7.88
C GLU A 353 8.46 -23.58 6.78
N THR A 354 8.48 -24.08 5.54
CA THR A 354 8.94 -23.37 4.34
C THR A 354 8.20 -22.07 4.11
N ASP A 355 8.90 -21.03 3.60
CA ASP A 355 8.23 -20.01 2.80
C ASP A 355 7.45 -20.74 1.69
N THR A 356 6.13 -20.65 1.73
CA THR A 356 5.23 -21.47 0.90
C THR A 356 5.35 -21.11 -0.57
N TRP A 357 5.81 -19.90 -0.89
CA TRP A 357 6.02 -19.45 -2.26
C TRP A 357 7.24 -20.16 -2.88
N ASP A 358 8.38 -20.12 -2.18
CA ASP A 358 9.63 -20.78 -2.60
C ASP A 358 9.52 -22.31 -2.51
N GLY A 359 8.91 -22.83 -1.43
CA GLY A 359 8.81 -24.26 -1.17
C GLY A 359 7.88 -25.00 -2.12
N TRP A 360 6.87 -24.32 -2.68
CA TRP A 360 5.92 -24.92 -3.64
C TRP A 360 6.25 -24.54 -5.10
N GLY A 361 7.06 -23.50 -5.33
CA GLY A 361 7.44 -23.04 -6.67
C GLY A 361 6.37 -22.16 -7.31
N ASN A 362 5.88 -21.16 -6.57
CA ASN A 362 4.78 -20.29 -7.01
C ASN A 362 5.17 -19.42 -8.23
N PRO A 363 4.35 -19.35 -9.29
CA PRO A 363 4.64 -18.52 -10.47
C PRO A 363 4.50 -17.01 -10.26
N TYR A 364 3.93 -16.57 -9.13
CA TYR A 364 3.67 -15.16 -8.85
C TYR A 364 4.53 -14.67 -7.67
N THR A 365 4.93 -13.41 -7.71
CA THR A 365 5.58 -12.69 -6.61
C THR A 365 4.87 -11.36 -6.44
N PRO A 366 4.06 -11.16 -5.38
CA PRO A 366 3.22 -9.98 -5.23
C PRO A 366 3.99 -8.65 -5.30
N GLN A 367 3.30 -7.61 -5.76
CA GLN A 367 3.79 -6.26 -6.00
C GLN A 367 2.88 -5.23 -5.31
N LEU A 368 2.58 -5.47 -4.03
CA LEU A 368 1.86 -4.52 -3.20
C LEU A 368 2.71 -3.27 -2.99
N PRO A 369 2.10 -2.06 -2.90
CA PRO A 369 2.80 -0.86 -2.48
C PRO A 369 3.52 -1.09 -1.13
N GLY A 370 4.85 -0.95 -1.13
CA GLY A 370 5.70 -1.23 0.04
C GLY A 370 6.16 -2.67 0.22
N HIS A 371 5.60 -3.67 -0.48
CA HIS A 371 5.94 -5.08 -0.35
C HIS A 371 6.14 -5.75 -1.73
N GLN A 372 7.39 -5.88 -2.16
CA GLN A 372 7.79 -6.54 -3.43
C GLN A 372 8.61 -7.81 -3.16
N ALA A 373 7.97 -8.81 -2.55
CA ALA A 373 8.55 -10.10 -2.22
C ALA A 373 7.42 -11.13 -1.97
N THR A 374 7.80 -12.31 -1.48
CA THR A 374 6.88 -13.16 -0.72
C THR A 374 6.40 -12.39 0.53
N TYR A 375 5.16 -12.61 0.97
CA TYR A 375 4.62 -11.94 2.16
C TYR A 375 3.95 -12.92 3.13
N ASP A 376 3.91 -12.53 4.41
CA ASP A 376 3.11 -13.22 5.43
C ASP A 376 1.74 -12.52 5.56
N ALA A 377 0.65 -13.25 5.32
CA ALA A 377 -0.72 -12.78 5.55
C ALA A 377 -1.03 -12.49 7.04
N ALA A 378 -0.11 -12.76 7.96
CA ALA A 378 -0.16 -12.28 9.34
C ALA A 378 0.27 -10.81 9.52
N ASP A 379 0.95 -10.17 8.55
CA ASP A 379 1.50 -8.82 8.74
C ASP A 379 0.41 -7.73 8.63
N PRO A 380 0.21 -6.89 9.67
CA PRO A 380 -0.66 -5.72 9.59
C PRO A 380 -0.42 -4.79 8.40
N ALA A 381 0.82 -4.62 7.92
CA ALA A 381 1.11 -3.69 6.82
C ALA A 381 0.58 -4.21 5.47
N VAL A 382 0.83 -5.50 5.19
CA VAL A 382 0.28 -6.22 4.03
C VAL A 382 -1.25 -6.19 4.07
N ASN A 383 -1.83 -6.57 5.21
CA ASN A 383 -3.28 -6.60 5.40
C ASN A 383 -3.92 -5.21 5.25
N ASP A 384 -3.30 -4.14 5.78
CA ASP A 384 -3.82 -2.78 5.65
C ASP A 384 -3.86 -2.29 4.19
N GLU A 385 -2.80 -2.54 3.41
CA GLU A 385 -2.78 -2.14 1.99
C GLU A 385 -3.71 -3.02 1.14
N GLN A 386 -3.84 -4.32 1.43
CA GLN A 386 -4.84 -5.19 0.79
C GLN A 386 -6.28 -4.75 1.10
N ILE A 387 -6.62 -4.52 2.38
CA ILE A 387 -7.92 -3.97 2.78
C ILE A 387 -8.17 -2.64 2.07
N LYS A 388 -7.18 -1.74 2.06
CA LYS A 388 -7.27 -0.45 1.39
C LYS A 388 -7.51 -0.58 -0.11
N MET A 389 -6.77 -1.45 -0.81
CA MET A 389 -6.92 -1.68 -2.24
C MET A 389 -8.32 -2.22 -2.55
N ILE A 390 -8.77 -3.25 -1.83
CA ILE A 390 -10.09 -3.87 -2.00
C ILE A 390 -11.22 -2.88 -1.65
N HIS A 391 -11.04 -2.04 -0.64
CA HIS A 391 -11.99 -0.99 -0.25
C HIS A 391 -12.06 0.15 -1.27
N ASP A 392 -10.92 0.72 -1.70
CA ASP A 392 -10.88 1.80 -2.70
C ASP A 392 -11.31 1.31 -4.10
N ALA A 393 -11.31 0.00 -4.33
CA ALA A 393 -11.92 -0.66 -5.49
C ALA A 393 -13.46 -0.84 -5.39
N GLY A 394 -14.07 -0.57 -4.23
CA GLY A 394 -15.52 -0.64 -4.02
C GLY A 394 -16.08 -2.05 -3.75
N PHE A 395 -15.29 -2.97 -3.21
CA PHE A 395 -15.80 -4.26 -2.74
C PHE A 395 -16.42 -4.15 -1.35
N THR A 396 -17.56 -4.81 -1.14
CA THR A 396 -18.31 -4.75 0.13
C THR A 396 -17.69 -5.61 1.24
N TYR A 397 -17.11 -6.77 0.89
CA TYR A 397 -16.55 -7.69 1.87
C TYR A 397 -15.40 -8.56 1.29
N ILE A 398 -14.57 -9.08 2.19
CA ILE A 398 -13.54 -10.10 1.91
C ILE A 398 -14.06 -11.47 2.37
N MET A 399 -13.94 -12.51 1.53
CA MET A 399 -14.23 -13.89 1.92
C MET A 399 -12.92 -14.57 2.32
N LEU A 400 -12.86 -15.12 3.54
CA LEU A 400 -11.68 -15.78 4.09
C LEU A 400 -11.76 -17.29 3.88
N ASP A 401 -10.77 -17.85 3.18
CA ASP A 401 -10.69 -19.27 2.91
C ASP A 401 -10.12 -20.04 4.12
N ILE A 402 -10.98 -20.86 4.73
CA ILE A 402 -10.64 -21.85 5.76
C ILE A 402 -11.22 -23.22 5.33
N THR A 403 -11.37 -23.46 4.02
CA THR A 403 -11.99 -24.67 3.47
C THR A 403 -11.18 -25.94 3.74
N ASN A 404 -9.87 -25.82 4.00
CA ASN A 404 -9.01 -26.93 4.42
C ASN A 404 -9.21 -27.34 5.90
N GLY A 405 -10.18 -26.73 6.61
CA GLY A 405 -10.56 -27.09 7.97
C GLY A 405 -9.76 -26.33 9.04
N ALA A 406 -9.93 -26.75 10.30
CA ALA A 406 -9.26 -26.11 11.44
C ALA A 406 -7.74 -26.34 11.40
N ASN A 407 -6.99 -25.27 11.18
CA ASN A 407 -5.53 -25.25 11.16
C ASN A 407 -5.07 -23.96 11.84
N ALA A 408 -4.43 -24.09 13.02
CA ALA A 408 -4.06 -22.95 13.86
C ALA A 408 -3.20 -21.89 13.15
N TRP A 409 -2.40 -22.28 12.15
CA TRP A 409 -1.56 -21.36 11.35
C TRP A 409 -2.39 -20.53 10.35
N VAL A 410 -3.48 -21.09 9.82
CA VAL A 410 -4.45 -20.41 8.95
C VAL A 410 -5.39 -19.55 9.80
N ASP A 411 -5.88 -20.13 10.92
CA ASP A 411 -6.83 -19.49 11.83
C ASP A 411 -6.26 -18.21 12.46
N ASP A 412 -4.98 -18.22 12.83
CA ASP A 412 -4.23 -17.05 13.33
C ASP A 412 -4.17 -15.92 12.29
N ARG A 413 -3.91 -16.26 11.02
CA ARG A 413 -3.86 -15.29 9.89
C ARG A 413 -5.22 -14.72 9.57
N ALA A 414 -6.24 -15.57 9.49
CA ALA A 414 -7.62 -15.14 9.29
C ALA A 414 -8.08 -14.17 10.39
N LYS A 415 -7.76 -14.46 11.66
CA LYS A 415 -8.09 -13.57 12.79
C LYS A 415 -7.34 -12.25 12.75
N LYS A 416 -6.04 -12.25 12.43
CA LYS A 416 -5.26 -11.00 12.26
C LYS A 416 -5.81 -10.11 11.16
N LEU A 417 -6.20 -10.66 10.01
CA LEU A 417 -6.85 -9.90 8.95
C LEU A 417 -8.22 -9.35 9.40
N VAL A 418 -9.02 -10.11 10.14
CA VAL A 418 -10.28 -9.60 10.74
C VAL A 418 -10.02 -8.46 11.73
N GLU A 419 -9.01 -8.56 12.59
CA GLU A 419 -8.60 -7.48 13.50
C GLU A 419 -8.18 -6.21 12.73
N ARG A 420 -7.50 -6.35 11.58
CA ARG A 420 -7.20 -5.22 10.67
C ARG A 420 -8.46 -4.65 10.02
N ILE A 421 -9.43 -5.46 9.61
CA ILE A 421 -10.71 -4.97 9.06
C ILE A 421 -11.51 -4.18 10.12
N VAL A 422 -11.54 -4.65 11.37
CA VAL A 422 -12.15 -3.92 12.49
C VAL A 422 -11.40 -2.60 12.75
N HIS A 423 -10.07 -2.63 12.76
CA HIS A 423 -9.25 -1.43 12.93
C HIS A 423 -9.46 -0.41 11.79
N TRP A 424 -9.49 -0.85 10.53
CA TRP A 424 -9.78 -0.04 9.35
C TRP A 424 -11.12 0.67 9.49
N ASN A 425 -12.19 -0.09 9.79
CA ASN A 425 -13.53 0.44 9.98
C ASN A 425 -13.62 1.50 11.08
N ASN A 426 -12.86 1.34 12.17
CA ASN A 426 -12.81 2.29 13.28
C ASN A 426 -12.02 3.58 12.95
N ASN A 427 -11.28 3.61 11.84
CA ASN A 427 -10.48 4.76 11.36
C ASN A 427 -11.00 5.33 10.02
N LEU A 428 -12.18 4.91 9.56
CA LEU A 428 -12.82 5.46 8.36
C LEU A 428 -13.21 6.93 8.55
N ASN A 429 -12.82 7.75 7.57
CA ASN A 429 -13.11 9.18 7.53
C ASN A 429 -14.12 9.52 6.42
N GLY A 430 -15.10 10.36 6.74
CA GLY A 430 -16.15 10.79 5.80
C GLY A 430 -17.16 9.68 5.44
N ASN A 431 -17.88 9.86 4.33
CA ASN A 431 -19.00 9.00 3.92
C ASN A 431 -18.55 7.69 3.24
N LYS A 432 -17.43 7.09 3.67
CA LYS A 432 -16.98 5.77 3.19
C LYS A 432 -17.81 4.65 3.81
N HIS A 433 -18.07 3.58 3.05
CA HIS A 433 -18.73 2.38 3.60
C HIS A 433 -17.75 1.58 4.49
N LYS A 434 -18.27 0.72 5.38
CA LYS A 434 -17.44 -0.27 6.08
C LYS A 434 -16.93 -1.33 5.08
N MET A 435 -15.72 -1.86 5.33
CA MET A 435 -15.30 -3.15 4.80
C MET A 435 -15.84 -4.26 5.71
N TYR A 436 -16.43 -5.31 5.16
CA TYR A 436 -16.90 -6.46 5.94
C TYR A 436 -16.08 -7.72 5.63
N PHE A 437 -16.33 -8.81 6.35
CA PHE A 437 -15.78 -10.13 6.01
C PHE A 437 -16.80 -11.27 6.18
N CYS A 438 -16.58 -12.39 5.51
CA CYS A 438 -17.27 -13.66 5.81
C CYS A 438 -16.30 -14.84 5.67
N ILE A 439 -16.67 -16.00 6.19
CA ILE A 439 -15.85 -17.22 6.16
C ILE A 439 -16.37 -18.21 5.11
N SER A 440 -15.45 -18.89 4.40
CA SER A 440 -15.75 -20.13 3.66
C SER A 440 -15.08 -21.33 4.34
N MET A 441 -15.92 -22.27 4.78
CA MET A 441 -15.57 -23.54 5.44
C MET A 441 -15.67 -24.71 4.45
N GLY A 442 -15.14 -25.89 4.76
CA GLY A 442 -15.02 -26.95 3.75
C GLY A 442 -14.41 -28.29 4.18
N SER A 443 -14.31 -28.56 5.48
CA SER A 443 -13.87 -29.87 5.98
C SER A 443 -14.97 -30.95 5.91
N SER A 444 -16.15 -30.61 5.39
CA SER A 444 -17.23 -31.52 5.00
C SER A 444 -17.04 -32.17 3.61
N ARG A 445 -15.97 -31.81 2.87
CA ARG A 445 -15.60 -32.42 1.58
C ARG A 445 -15.39 -33.94 1.66
N GLY A 446 -15.80 -34.65 0.59
CA GLY A 446 -15.64 -36.10 0.44
C GLY A 446 -16.43 -36.99 1.42
N MET A 447 -17.19 -36.42 2.36
CA MET A 447 -17.95 -37.17 3.37
C MET A 447 -19.27 -37.76 2.83
N ALA A 448 -19.86 -38.71 3.55
CA ALA A 448 -21.26 -39.09 3.30
C ALA A 448 -22.21 -37.97 3.77
N ALA A 449 -23.36 -37.79 3.10
CA ALA A 449 -24.24 -36.63 3.33
C ALA A 449 -24.66 -36.39 4.80
N GLN A 450 -24.87 -37.44 5.59
CA GLN A 450 -25.14 -37.29 7.03
C GLN A 450 -23.92 -36.73 7.79
N GLN A 451 -22.74 -37.31 7.58
CA GLN A 451 -21.48 -36.86 8.20
C GLN A 451 -21.12 -35.44 7.76
N ALA A 452 -21.35 -35.10 6.49
CA ALA A 452 -21.21 -33.74 5.97
C ALA A 452 -22.16 -32.76 6.67
N SER A 453 -23.37 -33.19 7.03
CA SER A 453 -24.34 -32.35 7.77
C SER A 453 -23.92 -32.09 9.21
N GLU A 454 -23.46 -33.14 9.89
CA GLU A 454 -22.89 -33.05 11.25
C GLU A 454 -21.66 -32.12 11.24
N ARG A 455 -20.77 -32.27 10.25
CA ARG A 455 -19.60 -31.40 10.04
C ARG A 455 -19.98 -29.95 9.71
N VAL A 456 -20.97 -29.73 8.86
CA VAL A 456 -21.47 -28.39 8.50
C VAL A 456 -22.04 -27.65 9.72
N GLU A 457 -22.69 -28.34 10.66
CA GLU A 457 -23.12 -27.76 11.93
C GLU A 457 -21.94 -27.45 12.86
N GLU A 458 -20.95 -28.34 12.96
CA GLU A 458 -19.70 -28.07 13.71
C GLU A 458 -18.96 -26.83 13.15
N GLU A 459 -18.80 -26.74 11.84
CA GLU A 459 -18.17 -25.60 11.14
C GLU A 459 -19.01 -24.31 11.27
N SER A 460 -20.34 -24.42 11.30
CA SER A 460 -21.25 -23.28 11.55
C SER A 460 -21.16 -22.80 13.00
N LYS A 461 -21.12 -23.71 13.97
CA LYS A 461 -20.88 -23.39 15.39
C LYS A 461 -19.52 -22.73 15.58
N ARG A 462 -18.49 -23.30 14.97
CA ARG A 462 -17.12 -22.77 14.98
C ARG A 462 -17.08 -21.33 14.46
N THR A 463 -17.69 -21.09 13.30
CA THR A 463 -17.78 -19.75 12.71
C THR A 463 -18.55 -18.79 13.62
N TRP A 464 -19.62 -19.25 14.27
CA TRP A 464 -20.40 -18.42 15.20
C TRP A 464 -19.57 -17.99 16.40
N ASP A 465 -18.88 -18.92 17.05
CA ASP A 465 -18.14 -18.67 18.30
C ASP A 465 -16.80 -17.94 18.07
N GLU A 466 -16.04 -18.31 17.03
CA GLU A 466 -14.67 -17.78 16.80
C GLU A 466 -14.64 -16.50 15.94
N PHE A 467 -15.62 -16.29 15.05
CA PHE A 467 -15.58 -15.20 14.06
C PHE A 467 -16.79 -14.26 14.10
N TYR A 468 -18.02 -14.76 14.27
CA TYR A 468 -19.20 -13.88 14.34
C TYR A 468 -19.36 -13.22 15.71
N GLN A 469 -19.30 -13.98 16.81
CA GLN A 469 -19.48 -13.43 18.16
C GLN A 469 -18.49 -12.31 18.51
N PRO A 470 -17.17 -12.41 18.22
CA PRO A 470 -16.22 -11.36 18.59
C PRO A 470 -16.24 -10.14 17.65
N TYR A 471 -16.70 -10.30 16.40
CA TYR A 471 -16.50 -9.32 15.32
C TYR A 471 -17.77 -8.99 14.52
N SER A 472 -18.96 -9.17 15.10
CA SER A 472 -20.26 -9.03 14.42
C SER A 472 -20.51 -7.68 13.74
N ASP A 473 -19.90 -6.59 14.24
CA ASP A 473 -19.91 -5.24 13.65
C ASP A 473 -19.13 -5.09 12.33
N ALA A 474 -18.30 -6.08 11.99
CA ALA A 474 -17.53 -6.18 10.75
C ALA A 474 -17.85 -7.47 9.96
N TYR A 475 -18.63 -8.40 10.52
CA TYR A 475 -19.06 -9.60 9.83
C TYR A 475 -20.18 -9.28 8.82
N TYR A 476 -20.07 -9.75 7.58
CA TYR A 476 -21.02 -9.47 6.50
C TYR A 476 -22.35 -10.21 6.69
N GLN A 477 -23.46 -9.48 6.54
CA GLN A 477 -24.81 -10.00 6.77
C GLN A 477 -25.70 -9.78 5.54
N THR A 478 -26.52 -10.77 5.22
CA THR A 478 -27.52 -10.72 4.13
C THR A 478 -28.76 -11.51 4.54
N ASN A 479 -29.93 -11.17 4.00
CA ASN A 479 -31.23 -11.73 4.40
C ASN A 479 -31.50 -11.72 5.93
N GLY A 480 -30.89 -10.79 6.66
CA GLY A 480 -31.03 -10.64 8.12
C GLY A 480 -30.17 -11.60 8.96
N LYS A 481 -29.15 -12.24 8.38
CA LYS A 481 -28.25 -13.18 9.05
C LYS A 481 -26.79 -13.00 8.57
N PRO A 482 -25.77 -13.38 9.37
CA PRO A 482 -24.40 -13.51 8.87
C PRO A 482 -24.30 -14.48 7.68
N LEU A 483 -23.44 -14.17 6.70
CA LEU A 483 -23.13 -15.04 5.57
C LEU A 483 -22.08 -16.10 5.95
N LEU A 484 -22.34 -17.37 5.65
CA LEU A 484 -21.35 -18.46 5.78
C LEU A 484 -21.40 -19.31 4.52
N ILE A 485 -20.22 -19.60 3.95
CA ILE A 485 -20.09 -20.41 2.75
C ILE A 485 -19.57 -21.79 3.14
N HIS A 486 -20.18 -22.86 2.62
CA HIS A 486 -19.73 -24.24 2.80
C HIS A 486 -19.31 -24.86 1.48
N PHE A 487 -18.06 -25.34 1.40
CA PHE A 487 -17.50 -26.07 0.26
C PHE A 487 -17.71 -27.57 0.43
N VAL A 488 -18.40 -28.18 -0.52
CA VAL A 488 -18.80 -29.59 -0.51
C VAL A 488 -18.49 -30.24 -1.85
N GLU A 489 -18.04 -31.49 -1.81
CA GLU A 489 -17.54 -32.23 -2.97
C GLU A 489 -18.34 -33.49 -3.25
N TYR A 490 -18.37 -33.93 -4.51
CA TYR A 490 -18.96 -35.20 -4.90
C TYR A 490 -18.36 -36.36 -4.05
N PRO A 491 -19.18 -37.29 -3.51
CA PRO A 491 -20.59 -37.56 -3.79
C PRO A 491 -21.60 -36.86 -2.87
N VAL A 492 -21.25 -35.76 -2.18
CA VAL A 492 -22.16 -35.05 -1.27
C VAL A 492 -23.35 -34.46 -2.04
N ASN A 493 -24.54 -35.03 -1.85
CA ASN A 493 -25.79 -34.40 -2.28
C ASN A 493 -26.09 -33.18 -1.37
N ARG A 494 -25.89 -31.98 -1.92
CA ARG A 494 -26.24 -30.68 -1.32
C ARG A 494 -27.61 -30.67 -0.65
N ASP A 495 -28.64 -31.08 -1.38
CA ASP A 495 -30.02 -30.95 -0.90
C ASP A 495 -30.30 -31.97 0.22
N GLY A 496 -29.58 -33.09 0.25
CA GLY A 496 -29.48 -33.99 1.40
C GLY A 496 -28.83 -33.33 2.60
N VAL A 497 -27.69 -32.63 2.43
CA VAL A 497 -27.05 -31.88 3.52
C VAL A 497 -27.97 -30.79 4.05
N ILE A 498 -28.65 -30.04 3.18
CA ILE A 498 -29.68 -29.06 3.57
C ILE A 498 -30.80 -29.75 4.35
N GLN A 499 -31.29 -30.91 3.93
CA GLN A 499 -32.39 -31.63 4.59
C GLN A 499 -32.08 -32.00 6.06
N TYR A 500 -30.83 -32.37 6.36
CA TYR A 500 -30.40 -32.68 7.73
C TYR A 500 -29.94 -31.42 8.50
N ALA A 501 -29.04 -30.62 7.92
CA ALA A 501 -28.46 -29.44 8.59
C ALA A 501 -29.48 -28.33 8.86
N SER A 502 -30.54 -28.19 8.05
CA SER A 502 -31.63 -27.22 8.31
C SER A 502 -32.36 -27.43 9.63
N GLN A 503 -32.24 -28.60 10.26
CA GLN A 503 -32.79 -28.91 11.58
C GLN A 503 -31.85 -28.52 12.72
N MET A 504 -30.58 -28.20 12.43
CA MET A 504 -29.51 -28.00 13.40
C MET A 504 -29.38 -26.51 13.79
N PRO A 505 -29.06 -26.19 15.07
CA PRO A 505 -29.26 -24.85 15.62
C PRO A 505 -28.24 -23.79 15.19
N PHE A 506 -27.00 -24.13 14.82
CA PHE A 506 -26.02 -23.15 14.36
C PHE A 506 -26.13 -22.87 12.86
N PHE A 507 -26.33 -23.89 12.02
CA PHE A 507 -26.65 -23.74 10.60
C PHE A 507 -27.80 -22.75 10.37
N GLN A 508 -28.88 -22.87 11.16
CA GLN A 508 -30.03 -21.97 11.11
C GLN A 508 -29.72 -20.49 11.45
N LYS A 509 -28.58 -20.17 12.07
CA LYS A 509 -28.20 -18.78 12.41
C LYS A 509 -27.65 -17.99 11.21
N PHE A 510 -27.19 -18.67 10.17
CA PHE A 510 -26.56 -18.04 9.00
C PHE A 510 -27.51 -17.97 7.79
N THR A 511 -27.15 -17.13 6.82
CA THR A 511 -27.49 -17.36 5.41
C THR A 511 -26.36 -18.19 4.81
N ILE A 512 -26.70 -19.35 4.24
CA ILE A 512 -25.72 -20.31 3.74
C ILE A 512 -25.60 -20.19 2.22
N GLY A 513 -24.38 -19.96 1.74
CA GLY A 513 -24.00 -20.20 0.34
C GLY A 513 -23.24 -21.52 0.20
N TRP A 514 -23.28 -22.14 -0.99
CA TRP A 514 -22.71 -23.46 -1.23
C TRP A 514 -21.70 -23.43 -2.36
N MET A 515 -20.53 -24.04 -2.17
CA MET A 515 -19.47 -24.12 -3.18
C MET A 515 -19.23 -25.59 -3.57
N PHE A 516 -18.86 -25.85 -4.83
CA PHE A 516 -18.75 -27.19 -5.43
C PHE A 516 -17.56 -27.29 -6.39
N ASN A 517 -16.95 -28.49 -6.48
CA ASN A 517 -15.78 -28.74 -7.33
C ASN A 517 -16.12 -29.31 -8.72
N GLU A 518 -17.30 -29.92 -8.92
CA GLU A 518 -17.71 -30.47 -10.23
C GLU A 518 -19.08 -29.92 -10.70
N ILE A 519 -19.09 -29.32 -11.89
CA ILE A 519 -20.32 -29.03 -12.66
C ILE A 519 -20.38 -30.00 -13.85
N LYS A 520 -20.76 -31.25 -13.59
CA LYS A 520 -21.07 -32.24 -14.63
C LYS A 520 -22.51 -32.72 -14.49
N ASP A 521 -23.27 -32.55 -15.57
CA ASP A 521 -24.58 -33.14 -15.81
C ASP A 521 -25.65 -32.88 -14.71
N GLN A 522 -25.48 -31.81 -13.91
CA GLN A 522 -26.45 -31.33 -12.92
C GLN A 522 -27.00 -29.94 -13.31
N PRO A 523 -28.28 -29.65 -13.04
CA PRO A 523 -28.83 -28.31 -13.21
C PRO A 523 -28.20 -27.38 -12.16
N VAL A 524 -27.78 -26.18 -12.56
CA VAL A 524 -27.21 -25.22 -11.61
C VAL A 524 -28.31 -24.69 -10.69
N TYR A 525 -28.06 -24.76 -9.38
CA TYR A 525 -28.99 -24.35 -8.33
C TYR A 525 -28.75 -22.91 -7.90
N ALA A 526 -29.82 -22.20 -7.53
CA ALA A 526 -29.68 -20.91 -6.85
C ALA A 526 -28.87 -21.07 -5.55
N ASN A 527 -27.86 -20.21 -5.36
CA ASN A 527 -26.87 -20.28 -4.29
C ASN A 527 -25.98 -21.53 -4.32
N ALA A 528 -25.48 -21.89 -5.50
CA ALA A 528 -24.41 -22.86 -5.73
C ALA A 528 -23.29 -22.24 -6.58
N TYR A 529 -22.04 -22.42 -6.17
CA TYR A 529 -20.85 -21.73 -6.72
C TYR A 529 -19.81 -22.73 -7.20
N GLY A 530 -19.23 -22.48 -8.37
CA GLY A 530 -18.12 -23.27 -8.88
C GLY A 530 -16.80 -22.82 -8.25
N TRP A 531 -16.01 -23.79 -7.78
CA TRP A 531 -14.56 -23.69 -7.85
C TRP A 531 -13.99 -23.88 -9.28
N PRO A 532 -14.54 -24.78 -10.15
CA PRO A 532 -14.08 -24.86 -11.53
C PRO A 532 -14.48 -23.60 -12.31
N ILE A 533 -13.51 -22.99 -12.98
CA ILE A 533 -13.79 -21.91 -13.95
C ILE A 533 -14.75 -22.41 -15.02
N LEU A 534 -15.87 -21.72 -15.12
CA LEU A 534 -16.80 -21.80 -16.23
C LEU A 534 -16.05 -21.42 -17.52
N GLY A 535 -16.07 -22.31 -18.51
CA GLY A 535 -15.54 -22.02 -19.83
C GLY A 535 -16.25 -20.82 -20.46
N LYS A 536 -15.68 -20.36 -21.58
CA LYS A 536 -16.10 -19.15 -22.31
C LYS A 536 -17.62 -19.08 -22.58
N ASN A 537 -18.26 -20.24 -22.72
CA ASN A 537 -19.68 -20.40 -23.02
C ASN A 537 -20.50 -21.01 -21.85
N ASP A 538 -19.87 -21.46 -20.77
CA ASP A 538 -20.53 -22.17 -19.68
C ASP A 538 -21.16 -21.18 -18.68
N ASN A 539 -22.28 -21.53 -18.06
CA ASN A 539 -23.12 -20.56 -17.35
C ASN A 539 -23.62 -21.07 -15.99
N PRO A 540 -23.35 -20.37 -14.87
CA PRO A 540 -23.95 -20.67 -13.59
C PRO A 540 -25.35 -20.05 -13.57
N ALA A 541 -26.39 -20.87 -13.71
CA ALA A 541 -27.77 -20.36 -13.75
C ALA A 541 -28.25 -19.92 -12.36
N GLY A 542 -28.09 -18.63 -12.04
CA GLY A 542 -28.60 -18.03 -10.81
C GLY A 542 -28.75 -16.51 -10.92
N GLU A 543 -29.90 -15.99 -10.47
CA GLU A 543 -30.13 -14.53 -10.31
C GLU A 543 -29.45 -13.96 -9.06
N ASP A 544 -28.99 -14.82 -8.14
CA ASP A 544 -28.45 -14.40 -6.85
C ASP A 544 -26.98 -13.93 -6.95
N VAL A 545 -26.07 -14.77 -7.45
CA VAL A 545 -24.62 -14.52 -7.46
C VAL A 545 -23.97 -15.15 -8.69
N MET A 546 -22.94 -14.50 -9.23
CA MET A 546 -22.02 -15.05 -10.24
C MET A 546 -20.56 -14.91 -9.80
N ASP A 547 -19.72 -15.89 -10.12
CA ASP A 547 -18.27 -15.83 -9.97
C ASP A 547 -17.56 -15.25 -11.21
N VAL A 548 -16.40 -14.63 -10.99
CA VAL A 548 -15.47 -14.18 -12.04
C VAL A 548 -14.02 -14.48 -11.64
N SER A 549 -13.23 -14.98 -12.59
CA SER A 549 -11.85 -15.42 -12.41
C SER A 549 -10.99 -15.19 -13.66
N PRO A 550 -9.74 -14.71 -13.54
CA PRO A 550 -8.90 -14.41 -14.70
C PRO A 550 -8.46 -15.66 -15.48
N GLY A 551 -8.26 -16.79 -14.80
CA GLY A 551 -7.71 -18.05 -15.31
C GLY A 551 -7.39 -19.00 -14.15
N PHE A 552 -7.08 -20.27 -14.44
CA PHE A 552 -6.95 -21.33 -13.42
C PHE A 552 -5.94 -22.40 -13.85
N TRP A 553 -5.20 -22.99 -12.90
CA TRP A 553 -4.49 -24.26 -13.07
C TRP A 553 -4.15 -24.93 -11.73
N ASN A 554 -4.56 -26.19 -11.54
CA ASN A 554 -4.30 -26.97 -10.32
C ASN A 554 -3.46 -28.24 -10.57
N GLY A 555 -2.59 -28.21 -11.58
CA GLY A 555 -1.86 -29.40 -12.04
C GLY A 555 -2.62 -30.24 -13.07
N GLY A 556 -3.91 -30.54 -12.82
CA GLY A 556 -4.72 -31.43 -13.65
C GLY A 556 -5.69 -30.76 -14.62
N VAL A 557 -6.31 -29.65 -14.22
CA VAL A 557 -7.25 -28.85 -15.03
C VAL A 557 -6.67 -27.46 -15.26
N SER A 558 -7.00 -26.82 -16.38
CA SER A 558 -6.54 -25.47 -16.71
C SER A 558 -7.57 -24.65 -17.50
N ALA A 559 -7.70 -23.37 -17.16
CA ALA A 559 -8.35 -22.36 -18.00
C ALA A 559 -7.35 -21.23 -18.28
N ALA A 560 -7.00 -21.06 -19.57
CA ALA A 560 -6.02 -20.07 -20.00
C ALA A 560 -6.53 -18.63 -19.81
N ARG A 561 -5.67 -17.71 -19.35
CA ARG A 561 -6.06 -16.30 -19.15
C ARG A 561 -6.41 -15.58 -20.47
N GLU A 562 -6.02 -16.12 -21.62
CA GLU A 562 -6.25 -15.58 -22.97
C GLU A 562 -5.91 -14.07 -23.11
N ARG A 563 -4.86 -13.58 -22.41
CA ARG A 563 -4.49 -12.15 -22.31
C ARG A 563 -5.67 -11.25 -21.88
N GLY A 564 -6.55 -11.76 -21.02
CA GLY A 564 -7.75 -11.10 -20.51
C GLY A 564 -9.04 -11.39 -21.27
N GLU A 565 -9.03 -12.15 -22.38
CA GLU A 565 -10.27 -12.52 -23.08
C GLU A 565 -11.16 -13.42 -22.22
N LEU A 566 -10.62 -14.39 -21.46
CA LEU A 566 -11.42 -15.22 -20.55
C LEU A 566 -12.17 -14.34 -19.53
N TYR A 567 -11.42 -13.51 -18.80
CA TYR A 567 -11.96 -12.68 -17.72
C TYR A 567 -13.03 -11.70 -18.20
N ARG A 568 -12.80 -11.03 -19.33
CA ARG A 568 -13.75 -10.05 -19.87
C ARG A 568 -15.01 -10.67 -20.45
N ASN A 569 -14.95 -11.93 -20.91
CA ASN A 569 -16.16 -12.66 -21.32
C ASN A 569 -17.00 -13.08 -20.11
N GLN A 570 -16.40 -13.40 -18.96
CA GLN A 570 -17.15 -13.64 -17.72
C GLN A 570 -17.81 -12.36 -17.21
N TRP A 571 -17.08 -11.24 -17.18
CA TRP A 571 -17.66 -9.93 -16.81
C TRP A 571 -18.73 -9.44 -17.79
N LEU A 572 -18.63 -9.75 -19.09
CA LEU A 572 -19.73 -9.51 -20.04
C LEU A 572 -21.02 -10.21 -19.59
N ARG A 573 -20.95 -11.46 -19.11
CA ARG A 573 -22.12 -12.19 -18.59
C ARG A 573 -22.69 -11.53 -17.34
N VAL A 574 -21.83 -11.08 -16.40
CA VAL A 574 -22.25 -10.30 -15.23
C VAL A 574 -23.06 -9.05 -15.64
N LEU A 575 -22.58 -8.30 -16.64
CA LEU A 575 -23.27 -7.10 -17.15
C LEU A 575 -24.53 -7.41 -17.99
N GLN A 576 -24.67 -8.63 -18.52
CA GLN A 576 -25.86 -9.07 -19.26
C GLN A 576 -26.97 -9.60 -18.35
N TYR A 577 -26.61 -10.36 -17.31
CA TYR A 577 -27.57 -11.00 -16.41
C TYR A 577 -27.87 -10.19 -15.15
N ASN A 578 -26.97 -9.29 -14.74
CA ASN A 578 -27.09 -8.42 -13.57
C ASN A 578 -27.53 -9.20 -12.30
N PRO A 579 -26.68 -10.09 -11.76
CA PRO A 579 -26.95 -10.80 -10.51
C PRO A 579 -27.08 -9.84 -9.32
N LYS A 580 -27.46 -10.34 -8.13
CA LYS A 580 -27.53 -9.52 -6.90
C LYS A 580 -26.15 -9.29 -6.26
N SER A 581 -25.17 -10.15 -6.54
CA SER A 581 -23.79 -10.01 -6.09
C SER A 581 -22.82 -10.73 -7.06
N VAL A 582 -21.55 -10.33 -7.03
CA VAL A 582 -20.48 -10.87 -7.89
C VAL A 582 -19.30 -11.24 -7.00
N TRP A 583 -18.74 -12.44 -7.19
CA TRP A 583 -17.62 -12.94 -6.41
C TRP A 583 -16.35 -13.01 -7.25
N LEU A 584 -15.28 -12.42 -6.72
CA LEU A 584 -13.95 -12.48 -7.33
C LEU A 584 -13.21 -13.74 -6.85
N ASN A 585 -13.03 -14.72 -7.73
CA ASN A 585 -12.13 -15.86 -7.50
C ASN A 585 -10.83 -15.65 -8.30
N SER A 586 -9.77 -15.07 -7.77
CA SER A 586 -9.55 -14.67 -6.37
C SER A 586 -8.88 -13.31 -6.30
N TYR A 587 -8.73 -12.77 -5.09
CA TYR A 587 -7.80 -11.66 -4.88
C TYR A 587 -6.35 -12.15 -5.05
N ASN A 588 -5.89 -13.11 -4.24
CA ASN A 588 -4.49 -13.51 -4.13
C ASN A 588 -4.19 -15.03 -4.12
N GLU A 589 -5.14 -15.90 -4.54
CA GLU A 589 -4.84 -17.33 -4.73
C GLU A 589 -3.98 -17.50 -6.00
N THR A 590 -2.68 -17.66 -5.77
CA THR A 590 -1.60 -17.62 -6.76
C THR A 590 -1.09 -19.01 -7.13
N TRP A 591 -1.23 -20.01 -6.26
CA TRP A 591 -0.93 -21.40 -6.56
C TRP A 591 -1.82 -21.90 -7.70
N GLU A 592 -3.11 -21.55 -7.67
CA GLU A 592 -4.07 -21.93 -8.71
C GLU A 592 -4.17 -20.94 -9.88
N HIS A 593 -3.32 -19.91 -9.89
CA HIS A 593 -3.30 -18.88 -10.93
C HIS A 593 -4.60 -18.05 -11.06
N THR A 594 -5.47 -18.01 -10.04
CA THR A 594 -6.73 -17.25 -10.04
C THR A 594 -6.58 -15.80 -9.54
N SER A 595 -5.44 -15.46 -8.93
CA SER A 595 -5.12 -14.14 -8.38
C SER A 595 -5.25 -12.99 -9.40
N VAL A 596 -5.90 -11.90 -8.98
CA VAL A 596 -5.84 -10.59 -9.67
C VAL A 596 -4.94 -9.57 -8.94
N GLU A 597 -4.39 -9.91 -7.77
CA GLU A 597 -3.44 -9.07 -7.04
C GLU A 597 -2.24 -8.71 -7.93
N PRO A 598 -1.81 -7.43 -7.99
CA PRO A 598 -0.64 -7.02 -8.77
C PRO A 598 0.57 -7.89 -8.42
N SER A 599 1.11 -8.60 -9.41
CA SER A 599 2.09 -9.67 -9.17
C SER A 599 3.10 -9.77 -10.30
N TYR A 600 4.39 -9.71 -9.95
CA TYR A 600 5.49 -10.08 -10.82
C TYR A 600 5.32 -11.55 -11.19
N LEU A 601 5.43 -11.88 -12.48
CA LEU A 601 5.32 -13.27 -12.95
C LEU A 601 6.71 -13.88 -13.24
N ASN A 602 7.02 -15.01 -12.62
CA ASN A 602 8.28 -15.75 -12.73
C ASN A 602 8.59 -16.13 -14.20
N PRO A 603 9.67 -15.64 -14.82
CA PRO A 603 9.97 -15.88 -16.24
C PRO A 603 10.14 -17.35 -16.63
N GLU A 604 10.68 -18.19 -15.74
CA GLU A 604 10.92 -19.61 -16.05
C GLU A 604 9.61 -20.39 -16.10
N ILE A 605 8.73 -20.15 -15.13
CA ILE A 605 7.41 -20.79 -15.08
C ILE A 605 6.49 -20.18 -16.15
N ALA A 606 6.59 -18.88 -16.42
CA ALA A 606 5.91 -18.22 -17.54
C ALA A 606 6.32 -18.83 -18.90
N ALA A 607 7.61 -19.10 -19.11
CA ALA A 607 8.09 -19.77 -20.33
C ALA A 607 7.61 -21.23 -20.43
N ALA A 608 7.40 -21.91 -19.30
CA ALA A 608 6.86 -23.26 -19.25
C ALA A 608 5.32 -23.36 -19.33
N LYS A 609 4.58 -22.26 -19.07
CA LYS A 609 3.10 -22.21 -19.00
C LYS A 609 2.49 -20.95 -19.67
N PRO A 610 2.94 -20.52 -20.86
CA PRO A 610 2.70 -19.15 -21.37
C PRO A 610 1.22 -18.80 -21.61
N ASP A 611 0.36 -19.77 -21.91
CA ASP A 611 -1.07 -19.54 -22.18
C ASP A 611 -1.89 -19.33 -20.89
N ILE A 612 -1.48 -19.97 -19.79
CA ILE A 612 -2.14 -19.86 -18.48
C ILE A 612 -1.57 -18.64 -17.75
N LEU A 613 -0.25 -18.51 -17.73
CA LEU A 613 0.49 -17.40 -17.14
C LEU A 613 0.64 -16.24 -18.14
N SER A 614 -0.43 -15.92 -18.89
CA SER A 614 -0.33 -14.96 -20.00
C SER A 614 -0.11 -13.53 -19.50
N VAL A 615 1.16 -13.14 -19.43
CA VAL A 615 1.65 -11.80 -19.12
C VAL A 615 1.11 -10.80 -20.14
N TRP A 616 0.63 -9.64 -19.67
CA TRP A 616 0.27 -8.53 -20.54
C TRP A 616 1.46 -7.56 -20.68
N THR A 617 1.72 -7.11 -21.90
CA THR A 617 2.82 -6.19 -22.22
C THR A 617 2.36 -5.01 -23.06
N ASP A 618 3.01 -3.88 -22.81
CA ASP A 618 2.74 -2.58 -23.42
C ASP A 618 3.39 -2.45 -24.83
N TYR A 619 3.27 -1.29 -25.47
CA TYR A 619 3.84 -1.03 -26.81
C TYR A 619 5.35 -1.31 -26.93
N TYR A 620 6.11 -1.09 -25.86
CA TYR A 620 7.56 -1.29 -25.82
C TYR A 620 7.94 -2.73 -25.41
N GLY A 621 6.94 -3.57 -25.10
CA GLY A 621 7.13 -4.90 -24.51
C GLY A 621 7.21 -4.88 -22.98
N GLU A 622 7.05 -3.73 -22.33
CA GLU A 622 7.12 -3.61 -20.87
C GLU A 622 5.91 -4.22 -20.19
N ARG A 623 6.11 -4.85 -19.04
CA ARG A 623 5.10 -5.69 -18.39
C ARG A 623 4.09 -4.88 -17.57
N MET A 624 2.80 -5.26 -17.64
CA MET A 624 1.74 -4.74 -16.77
C MET A 624 1.32 -5.77 -15.72
N ASP A 625 2.00 -5.78 -14.58
CA ASP A 625 1.75 -6.70 -13.46
C ASP A 625 0.40 -6.46 -12.75
N ASP A 626 -0.16 -5.25 -12.86
CA ASP A 626 -1.44 -4.87 -12.27
C ASP A 626 -2.62 -4.93 -13.27
N PHE A 627 -2.40 -5.43 -14.50
CA PHE A 627 -3.39 -5.43 -15.58
C PHE A 627 -4.75 -6.01 -15.18
N TYR A 628 -4.73 -7.16 -14.48
CA TYR A 628 -5.95 -7.80 -13.99
C TYR A 628 -6.59 -6.99 -12.87
N TRP A 629 -5.81 -6.42 -11.94
CA TRP A 629 -6.33 -5.52 -10.90
C TRP A 629 -6.97 -4.25 -11.46
N ILE A 630 -6.38 -3.63 -12.49
CA ILE A 630 -6.99 -2.51 -13.22
C ILE A 630 -8.32 -2.95 -13.82
N MET A 631 -8.36 -4.10 -14.52
CA MET A 631 -9.59 -4.61 -15.15
C MET A 631 -10.68 -4.87 -14.09
N THR A 632 -10.35 -5.48 -12.96
CA THR A 632 -11.24 -5.73 -11.83
C THR A 632 -11.82 -4.44 -11.25
N LYS A 633 -10.99 -3.43 -10.96
CA LYS A 633 -11.44 -2.12 -10.47
C LYS A 633 -12.42 -1.44 -11.42
N GLN A 634 -12.12 -1.46 -12.72
CA GLN A 634 -12.98 -0.82 -13.73
C GLN A 634 -14.32 -1.54 -13.88
N TYR A 635 -14.33 -2.88 -13.91
CA TYR A 635 -15.56 -3.66 -13.98
C TYR A 635 -16.41 -3.57 -12.71
N ASN A 636 -15.80 -3.62 -11.52
CA ASN A 636 -16.55 -3.46 -10.28
C ASN A 636 -17.23 -2.08 -10.19
N ARG A 637 -16.55 -1.01 -10.62
CA ARG A 637 -17.17 0.32 -10.69
C ARG A 637 -18.34 0.38 -11.68
N LEU A 638 -18.18 -0.24 -12.85
CA LEU A 638 -19.22 -0.30 -13.88
C LEU A 638 -20.44 -1.10 -13.39
N TYR A 639 -20.24 -2.24 -12.72
CA TYR A 639 -21.31 -3.06 -12.18
C TYR A 639 -22.01 -2.39 -10.97
N MET A 640 -21.25 -1.89 -9.99
CA MET A 640 -21.82 -1.34 -8.75
C MET A 640 -22.47 0.04 -8.90
N TYR A 641 -21.99 0.87 -9.84
CA TYR A 641 -22.39 2.28 -9.94
C TYR A 641 -22.82 2.73 -11.35
N ASN A 642 -22.71 1.86 -12.37
CA ASN A 642 -22.83 2.23 -13.79
C ASN A 642 -21.85 3.36 -14.20
N GLU A 643 -20.71 3.44 -13.52
CA GLU A 643 -19.67 4.46 -13.73
C GLU A 643 -18.39 3.85 -14.31
N LEU A 644 -17.66 4.68 -15.07
CA LEU A 644 -16.37 4.33 -15.64
C LEU A 644 -15.31 5.33 -15.18
N PHE A 645 -14.06 4.86 -15.08
CA PHE A 645 -12.93 5.76 -14.86
C PHE A 645 -12.61 6.55 -16.13
N ARG A 646 -12.10 7.77 -15.96
CA ARG A 646 -11.53 8.55 -17.06
C ARG A 646 -10.42 7.75 -17.74
N ASP A 647 -10.35 7.83 -19.07
CA ASP A 647 -9.36 7.16 -19.91
C ASP A 647 -9.41 5.61 -19.93
N SER A 648 -10.43 5.00 -19.32
CA SER A 648 -10.86 3.60 -19.58
C SER A 648 -11.18 3.35 -21.06
N TYR A 649 -11.14 2.07 -21.48
CA TYR A 649 -11.48 1.66 -22.84
C TYR A 649 -12.56 0.56 -22.85
N LEU A 650 -13.49 0.67 -23.79
CA LEU A 650 -14.65 -0.21 -23.98
C LEU A 650 -14.67 -0.85 -25.36
N GLN A 651 -15.24 -2.04 -25.48
CA GLN A 651 -15.61 -2.70 -26.74
C GLN A 651 -16.99 -3.33 -26.56
N GLU A 652 -17.94 -3.07 -27.46
CA GLU A 652 -19.22 -3.80 -27.44
C GLU A 652 -19.03 -5.24 -27.93
N SER A 653 -19.75 -6.19 -27.33
CA SER A 653 -19.83 -7.55 -27.84
C SER A 653 -20.29 -7.57 -29.30
N GLN A 654 -19.62 -8.39 -30.12
CA GLN A 654 -19.73 -8.48 -31.58
C GLN A 654 -19.28 -7.22 -32.37
N SER A 655 -18.75 -6.18 -31.71
CA SER A 655 -18.13 -5.02 -32.39
C SER A 655 -16.61 -5.12 -32.42
N ASN A 656 -16.00 -4.61 -33.49
CA ASN A 656 -14.56 -4.37 -33.56
C ASN A 656 -14.16 -2.96 -33.09
N ASP A 657 -15.14 -2.07 -32.89
CA ASP A 657 -14.87 -0.69 -32.48
C ASP A 657 -14.57 -0.60 -30.98
N ILE A 658 -13.47 0.07 -30.65
CA ILE A 658 -13.05 0.40 -29.29
C ILE A 658 -13.32 1.90 -29.04
N TYR A 659 -13.78 2.21 -27.84
CA TYR A 659 -14.10 3.57 -27.39
C TYR A 659 -13.30 3.92 -26.14
N GLN A 660 -12.73 5.12 -26.08
CA GLN A 660 -12.07 5.66 -24.88
C GLN A 660 -13.01 6.59 -24.10
N VAL A 661 -13.06 6.44 -22.78
CA VAL A 661 -13.82 7.28 -21.86
C VAL A 661 -13.11 8.62 -21.65
N LYS A 662 -13.83 9.72 -21.85
CA LYS A 662 -13.41 11.10 -21.53
C LYS A 662 -14.48 11.79 -20.69
N ASP A 663 -14.15 12.93 -20.09
CA ASP A 663 -14.92 13.63 -19.05
C ASP A 663 -16.43 13.83 -19.32
N THR A 664 -16.85 13.92 -20.60
CA THR A 664 -18.27 14.00 -21.00
C THR A 664 -18.60 13.15 -22.24
N ALA A 665 -17.73 12.22 -22.63
CA ALA A 665 -17.79 11.59 -23.95
C ALA A 665 -17.19 10.18 -24.02
N LEU A 666 -17.64 9.42 -25.02
CA LEU A 666 -16.97 8.23 -25.54
C LEU A 666 -16.37 8.56 -26.90
N VAL A 667 -15.04 8.61 -26.98
CA VAL A 667 -14.31 8.91 -28.23
C VAL A 667 -14.00 7.59 -28.92
N LYS A 668 -14.27 7.46 -30.23
CA LYS A 668 -13.90 6.25 -30.96
C LYS A 668 -12.37 6.20 -31.09
N TYR A 669 -11.75 5.11 -30.64
CA TYR A 669 -10.29 4.91 -30.64
C TYR A 669 -9.79 4.10 -31.86
N GLY A 670 -10.71 3.50 -32.62
CA GLY A 670 -10.41 2.61 -33.74
C GLY A 670 -10.64 1.14 -33.38
N THR A 671 -9.91 0.22 -34.02
CA THR A 671 -10.09 -1.24 -33.87
C THR A 671 -8.87 -1.96 -33.28
N ALA A 672 -7.75 -1.25 -33.09
CA ALA A 672 -6.56 -1.79 -32.44
C ALA A 672 -6.70 -1.66 -30.91
N LYS A 673 -6.32 -2.70 -30.16
CA LYS A 673 -6.35 -2.63 -28.69
C LYS A 673 -5.32 -1.60 -28.18
N PRO A 674 -5.69 -0.71 -27.25
CA PRO A 674 -4.82 0.29 -26.68
C PRO A 674 -3.65 -0.35 -25.92
N HIS A 675 -2.48 0.25 -26.04
CA HIS A 675 -1.22 -0.37 -25.59
C HIS A 675 -0.86 -0.16 -24.10
N LYS A 676 -1.73 0.45 -23.28
CA LYS A 676 -1.44 0.73 -21.85
C LYS A 676 -2.65 0.55 -20.91
N ALA A 677 -3.70 -0.16 -21.33
CA ALA A 677 -4.91 -0.35 -20.53
C ALA A 677 -5.73 -1.59 -20.95
N PRO A 678 -6.48 -2.22 -20.03
CA PRO A 678 -7.48 -3.22 -20.39
C PRO A 678 -8.63 -2.63 -21.21
N VAL A 679 -9.21 -3.43 -22.10
CA VAL A 679 -10.44 -3.11 -22.84
C VAL A 679 -11.60 -3.91 -22.26
N LEU A 680 -12.52 -3.21 -21.60
CA LEU A 680 -13.72 -3.81 -21.04
C LEU A 680 -14.65 -4.24 -22.18
N LEU A 681 -15.01 -5.52 -22.21
CA LEU A 681 -16.09 -6.03 -23.05
C LEU A 681 -17.44 -5.74 -22.38
N VAL A 682 -18.34 -5.08 -23.10
CA VAL A 682 -19.66 -4.64 -22.61
C VAL A 682 -20.81 -5.16 -23.51
N PRO A 683 -22.06 -5.21 -23.03
CA PRO A 683 -23.19 -5.70 -23.83
C PRO A 683 -23.40 -4.93 -25.13
N GLN A 684 -23.96 -5.60 -26.15
CA GLN A 684 -24.30 -4.95 -27.43
C GLN A 684 -25.39 -3.89 -27.21
N GLY A 685 -25.13 -2.66 -27.63
CA GLY A 685 -26.02 -1.52 -27.41
C GLY A 685 -25.71 -0.72 -26.13
N PHE A 686 -24.76 -1.16 -25.29
CA PHE A 686 -24.30 -0.42 -24.12
C PHE A 686 -23.85 1.01 -24.49
N ILE A 687 -23.05 1.17 -25.56
CA ILE A 687 -22.53 2.48 -25.98
C ILE A 687 -23.67 3.42 -26.41
N LYS A 688 -24.77 2.87 -26.95
CA LYS A 688 -25.97 3.63 -27.32
C LYS A 688 -26.83 4.01 -26.11
N SER A 689 -26.70 3.31 -24.98
CA SER A 689 -27.36 3.63 -23.72
C SER A 689 -26.61 4.66 -22.87
N PHE A 690 -25.34 4.92 -23.19
CA PHE A 690 -24.49 5.82 -22.43
C PHE A 690 -24.85 7.30 -22.67
N ASN A 691 -25.19 8.02 -21.61
CA ASN A 691 -25.73 9.38 -21.68
C ASN A 691 -24.61 10.45 -21.80
N GLY A 692 -23.91 10.47 -22.94
CA GLY A 692 -22.79 11.37 -23.21
C GLY A 692 -22.63 11.71 -24.69
N LYS A 693 -21.61 12.51 -25.02
CA LYS A 693 -21.26 12.81 -26.43
C LYS A 693 -20.45 11.68 -27.06
N VAL A 694 -20.54 11.53 -28.38
CA VAL A 694 -19.57 10.77 -29.18
C VAL A 694 -18.83 11.75 -30.09
N ILE A 695 -17.50 11.60 -30.15
CA ILE A 695 -16.58 12.50 -30.87
C ILE A 695 -15.59 11.62 -31.67
N ASP A 696 -15.14 12.10 -32.81
CA ASP A 696 -14.10 11.44 -33.62
C ASP A 696 -12.69 12.04 -33.44
N ASP A 697 -11.73 11.50 -34.17
CA ASP A 697 -10.32 11.90 -34.17
C ASP A 697 -10.07 13.34 -34.65
N ASN A 698 -11.03 13.99 -35.33
CA ASN A 698 -10.95 15.38 -35.77
C ASN A 698 -11.49 16.38 -34.73
N GLN A 699 -12.00 15.87 -33.59
CA GLN A 699 -12.87 16.59 -32.65
C GLN A 699 -14.25 16.96 -33.23
N ASP A 700 -14.64 16.38 -34.37
CA ASP A 700 -15.94 16.64 -34.98
C ASP A 700 -17.05 15.86 -34.28
N VAL A 701 -18.25 16.46 -34.24
CA VAL A 701 -19.44 15.85 -33.66
C VAL A 701 -20.10 14.93 -34.70
N VAL A 702 -19.47 13.77 -34.93
CA VAL A 702 -19.98 12.67 -35.78
C VAL A 702 -21.38 12.17 -35.37
N GLY A 703 -21.84 12.48 -34.16
CA GLY A 703 -23.24 12.29 -33.80
C GLY A 703 -23.69 13.09 -32.58
N LYS A 704 -24.87 13.72 -32.70
CA LYS A 704 -25.77 13.82 -31.55
C LYS A 704 -26.60 12.54 -31.51
N ILE A 705 -26.53 11.79 -30.41
CA ILE A 705 -27.69 10.99 -30.00
C ILE A 705 -28.73 11.98 -29.46
N VAL A 706 -29.55 12.52 -30.37
CA VAL A 706 -30.88 13.00 -29.98
C VAL A 706 -31.71 11.75 -29.71
N PRO A 707 -32.53 11.69 -28.64
CA PRO A 707 -33.53 10.64 -28.47
C PRO A 707 -34.51 10.66 -29.64
N GLY A 708 -34.23 9.86 -30.67
CA GLY A 708 -34.73 10.06 -32.03
C GLY A 708 -35.16 8.75 -32.69
N ASN A 709 -36.22 8.14 -32.15
CA ASN A 709 -37.01 7.09 -32.79
C ASN A 709 -36.23 5.94 -33.44
N ALA A 710 -35.39 5.25 -32.65
CA ALA A 710 -35.33 3.80 -32.78
C ALA A 710 -36.68 3.22 -32.34
N ASP A 711 -37.13 2.14 -32.97
CA ASP A 711 -38.52 1.65 -32.86
C ASP A 711 -38.89 1.29 -31.40
N VAL A 712 -39.87 2.01 -30.85
CA VAL A 712 -40.30 1.92 -29.44
C VAL A 712 -41.29 0.76 -29.21
N SER A 713 -41.65 0.00 -30.25
CA SER A 713 -42.74 -0.98 -30.22
C SER A 713 -42.59 -2.16 -29.25
N GLN A 714 -41.39 -2.45 -28.70
CA GLN A 714 -41.19 -3.56 -27.75
C GLN A 714 -40.39 -3.27 -26.47
N GLN A 715 -39.92 -2.04 -26.21
CA GLN A 715 -39.34 -1.74 -24.90
C GLN A 715 -40.47 -1.52 -23.87
N LYS A 716 -40.87 -2.62 -23.23
CA LYS A 716 -41.92 -2.66 -22.21
C LYS A 716 -41.46 -1.94 -20.96
N ILE A 717 -42.12 -0.83 -20.63
CA ILE A 717 -41.90 -0.07 -19.39
C ILE A 717 -42.17 -1.01 -18.20
N ALA A 718 -41.34 -0.94 -17.16
CA ALA A 718 -41.28 -1.95 -16.10
C ALA A 718 -41.83 -1.42 -14.76
N VAL A 719 -43.16 -1.46 -14.60
CA VAL A 719 -43.81 -1.30 -13.29
C VAL A 719 -43.19 -2.30 -12.29
N ALA A 720 -42.81 -1.84 -11.09
CA ALA A 720 -41.95 -2.61 -10.18
C ALA A 720 -42.59 -3.91 -9.68
N GLY A 721 -43.92 -3.90 -9.55
CA GLY A 721 -44.72 -5.07 -9.22
C GLY A 721 -46.22 -4.78 -9.36
N ASN A 722 -46.98 -5.82 -9.68
CA ASN A 722 -48.45 -5.78 -9.77
C ASN A 722 -49.11 -6.31 -8.47
N ILE A 723 -48.44 -6.15 -7.32
CA ILE A 723 -48.88 -6.62 -6.00
C ILE A 723 -48.74 -5.48 -4.97
N LEU A 724 -49.70 -5.38 -4.05
CA LEU A 724 -49.74 -4.43 -2.95
C LEU A 724 -50.24 -5.16 -1.69
N THR A 725 -49.40 -5.22 -0.65
CA THR A 725 -49.62 -5.94 0.62
C THR A 725 -49.52 -4.98 1.82
N PRO A 726 -50.49 -4.06 2.02
CA PRO A 726 -50.47 -3.08 3.11
C PRO A 726 -50.84 -3.74 4.44
N ASN A 727 -49.83 -4.31 5.10
CA ASN A 727 -49.89 -5.04 6.36
C ASN A 727 -49.01 -4.43 7.48
N GLY A 728 -48.10 -3.50 7.13
CA GLY A 728 -47.16 -2.85 8.05
C GLY A 728 -45.82 -3.57 8.24
N ASP A 729 -45.46 -4.57 7.42
CA ASP A 729 -44.17 -5.28 7.51
C ASP A 729 -43.01 -4.62 6.75
N GLY A 730 -43.29 -3.54 6.01
CA GLY A 730 -42.34 -2.78 5.20
C GLY A 730 -42.23 -3.24 3.73
N LYS A 731 -42.91 -4.33 3.32
CA LYS A 731 -42.77 -4.93 1.97
C LYS A 731 -44.04 -4.78 1.15
N ASN A 732 -43.95 -3.99 0.10
CA ASN A 732 -45.07 -3.61 -0.78
C ASN A 732 -46.28 -3.00 -0.01
N ASP A 733 -46.03 -2.34 1.13
CA ASP A 733 -47.04 -1.54 1.85
C ASP A 733 -47.56 -0.37 0.98
N PHE A 734 -46.75 0.08 0.03
CA PHE A 734 -47.06 1.09 -0.97
C PHE A 734 -46.84 0.52 -2.37
N TRP A 735 -47.65 0.93 -3.35
CA TRP A 735 -47.49 0.49 -4.73
C TRP A 735 -46.40 1.28 -5.46
N ILE A 736 -45.34 0.57 -5.88
CA ILE A 736 -44.15 1.15 -6.49
C ILE A 736 -44.19 1.02 -8.02
N VAL A 737 -44.03 2.15 -8.71
CA VAL A 737 -43.72 2.25 -10.14
C VAL A 737 -42.23 2.64 -10.24
N LYS A 738 -41.42 1.88 -10.98
CA LYS A 738 -40.00 2.23 -11.17
C LYS A 738 -39.89 3.53 -11.96
N ASP A 739 -38.84 4.31 -11.69
CA ASP A 739 -38.45 5.49 -12.47
C ASP A 739 -39.52 6.59 -12.57
N ILE A 740 -40.55 6.58 -11.71
CA ILE A 740 -41.70 7.50 -11.80
C ILE A 740 -41.31 8.94 -11.46
N GLU A 741 -40.26 9.11 -10.66
CA GLU A 741 -39.61 10.38 -10.36
C GLU A 741 -38.90 11.02 -11.56
N GLN A 742 -38.55 10.24 -12.59
CA GLN A 742 -38.07 10.78 -13.88
C GLN A 742 -39.20 11.47 -14.67
N TYR A 743 -40.47 11.27 -14.28
CA TYR A 743 -41.66 11.83 -14.90
C TYR A 743 -42.41 12.74 -13.91
N PRO A 744 -41.88 13.92 -13.53
CA PRO A 744 -42.47 14.77 -12.49
C PRO A 744 -43.90 15.24 -12.80
N ASP A 745 -44.27 15.33 -14.07
CA ASP A 745 -45.62 15.69 -14.54
C ASP A 745 -46.61 14.52 -14.65
N ASN A 746 -46.21 13.30 -14.24
CA ASN A 746 -47.04 12.09 -14.37
C ASN A 746 -48.43 12.24 -13.73
N THR A 747 -49.40 11.46 -14.21
CA THR A 747 -50.71 11.29 -13.55
C THR A 747 -51.09 9.82 -13.46
N VAL A 748 -51.12 9.30 -12.24
CA VAL A 748 -51.58 7.94 -11.92
C VAL A 748 -53.07 7.95 -11.61
N LYS A 749 -53.81 6.98 -12.15
CA LYS A 749 -55.23 6.70 -11.89
C LYS A 749 -55.41 5.20 -11.66
N ILE A 750 -56.21 4.80 -10.68
CA ILE A 750 -56.47 3.40 -10.33
C ILE A 750 -57.98 3.21 -10.17
N PHE A 751 -58.50 2.12 -10.73
CA PHE A 751 -59.92 1.81 -10.87
C PHE A 751 -60.21 0.41 -10.33
N ASP A 752 -61.39 0.21 -9.73
CA ASP A 752 -61.87 -1.14 -9.41
C ASP A 752 -62.40 -1.86 -10.66
N LYS A 753 -62.70 -3.16 -10.52
CA LYS A 753 -63.20 -4.03 -11.61
C LYS A 753 -64.51 -3.58 -12.27
N SER A 754 -65.21 -2.57 -11.74
CA SER A 754 -66.39 -1.95 -12.35
C SER A 754 -66.08 -0.68 -13.14
N GLY A 755 -64.80 -0.29 -13.25
CA GLY A 755 -64.36 0.94 -13.92
C GLY A 755 -64.50 2.20 -13.06
N ARG A 756 -64.87 2.08 -11.78
CA ARG A 756 -64.99 3.20 -10.84
C ARG A 756 -63.61 3.59 -10.30
N LEU A 757 -63.31 4.89 -10.30
CA LEU A 757 -62.06 5.44 -9.80
C LEU A 757 -61.91 5.21 -8.27
N VAL A 758 -60.73 4.75 -7.86
CA VAL A 758 -60.33 4.42 -6.49
C VAL A 758 -59.26 5.40 -5.99
N TYR A 759 -58.31 5.75 -6.86
CA TYR A 759 -57.21 6.67 -6.59
C TYR A 759 -56.88 7.50 -7.84
N GLN A 760 -56.50 8.77 -7.65
CA GLN A 760 -55.86 9.58 -8.68
C GLN A 760 -54.88 10.58 -8.05
N ARG A 761 -53.72 10.77 -8.69
CA ARG A 761 -52.75 11.80 -8.32
C ARG A 761 -51.93 12.28 -9.53
N LYS A 762 -51.70 13.59 -9.65
CA LYS A 762 -50.63 14.16 -10.48
C LYS A 762 -49.35 14.27 -9.65
N GLY A 763 -48.19 13.96 -10.23
CA GLY A 763 -46.93 13.86 -9.50
C GLY A 763 -47.00 12.75 -8.45
N TYR A 764 -47.28 11.52 -8.89
CA TYR A 764 -47.24 10.34 -8.03
C TYR A 764 -45.80 10.08 -7.57
N LYS A 765 -45.65 9.67 -6.30
CA LYS A 765 -44.35 9.51 -5.61
C LYS A 765 -44.22 8.15 -4.91
N ASN A 766 -44.82 7.10 -5.46
CA ASN A 766 -44.80 5.74 -4.89
C ASN A 766 -45.35 5.65 -3.45
N ASP A 767 -46.36 6.47 -3.14
CA ASP A 767 -46.89 6.67 -1.78
C ASP A 767 -48.37 6.25 -1.60
N TRP A 768 -48.91 5.37 -2.47
CA TRP A 768 -50.26 4.82 -2.31
C TRP A 768 -50.29 3.46 -1.63
N ASN A 769 -50.97 3.38 -0.48
CA ASN A 769 -51.11 2.19 0.36
C ASN A 769 -52.43 1.39 0.16
N GLY A 770 -53.12 1.60 -0.97
CA GLY A 770 -54.35 0.85 -1.25
C GLY A 770 -55.61 1.39 -0.58
N ASN A 771 -55.61 2.64 -0.08
CA ASN A 771 -56.79 3.31 0.47
C ASN A 771 -57.50 4.20 -0.57
N TYR A 772 -58.82 4.31 -0.54
CA TYR A 772 -59.57 5.19 -1.44
C TYR A 772 -59.13 6.65 -1.27
N TRP A 773 -58.96 7.38 -2.39
CA TRP A 773 -58.56 8.78 -2.39
C TRP A 773 -59.61 9.68 -3.04
N GLY A 774 -60.71 9.90 -2.31
CA GLY A 774 -61.81 10.79 -2.71
C GLY A 774 -63.18 10.30 -2.24
N GLY A 775 -64.16 11.20 -2.25
CA GLY A 775 -65.55 10.92 -1.89
C GLY A 775 -65.76 10.41 -0.46
N THR A 776 -66.94 9.82 -0.21
CA THR A 776 -67.39 9.31 1.11
C THR A 776 -66.63 8.07 1.63
N SER A 777 -65.68 7.57 0.84
CA SER A 777 -64.78 6.46 1.19
C SER A 777 -63.33 6.89 1.43
N HIS A 778 -62.98 8.17 1.28
CA HIS A 778 -61.60 8.65 1.43
C HIS A 778 -60.93 8.11 2.71
N GLY A 779 -59.70 7.61 2.58
CA GLY A 779 -58.92 7.01 3.67
C GLY A 779 -59.30 5.57 4.03
N LYS A 780 -60.43 5.01 3.56
CA LYS A 780 -60.81 3.62 3.84
C LYS A 780 -60.02 2.64 2.96
N PRO A 781 -59.66 1.44 3.45
CA PRO A 781 -58.97 0.42 2.65
C PRO A 781 -59.81 -0.09 1.48
N ALA A 782 -59.27 -0.08 0.26
CA ALA A 782 -59.93 -0.68 -0.91
C ALA A 782 -59.86 -2.22 -0.83
N PRO A 783 -60.96 -2.99 -0.99
CA PRO A 783 -61.00 -4.43 -0.74
C PRO A 783 -59.94 -5.27 -1.49
N ARG A 784 -59.60 -6.45 -0.98
CA ARG A 784 -58.70 -7.39 -1.68
C ARG A 784 -59.24 -7.78 -3.07
N GLY A 785 -58.35 -7.94 -4.04
CA GLY A 785 -58.69 -8.28 -5.43
C GLY A 785 -57.92 -7.45 -6.45
N SER A 786 -58.28 -7.63 -7.72
CA SER A 786 -57.62 -6.99 -8.86
C SER A 786 -58.25 -5.64 -9.23
N TYR A 787 -57.39 -4.65 -9.43
CA TYR A 787 -57.66 -3.28 -9.86
C TYR A 787 -56.98 -3.03 -11.20
N LEU A 788 -57.44 -2.03 -11.94
CA LEU A 788 -56.80 -1.56 -13.17
C LEU A 788 -56.12 -0.22 -12.92
N TYR A 789 -54.91 -0.03 -13.43
CA TYR A 789 -54.23 1.26 -13.40
C TYR A 789 -54.09 1.87 -14.80
N VAL A 790 -53.99 3.20 -14.81
CA VAL A 790 -53.57 4.02 -15.96
C VAL A 790 -52.54 5.01 -15.45
N ILE A 791 -51.36 5.01 -16.04
CA ILE A 791 -50.27 5.95 -15.79
C ILE A 791 -50.13 6.81 -17.04
N ASP A 792 -50.30 8.12 -16.91
CA ASP A 792 -49.88 9.10 -17.92
C ASP A 792 -48.51 9.63 -17.49
N PHE A 793 -47.50 9.65 -18.36
CA PHE A 793 -46.16 10.10 -18.03
C PHE A 793 -45.93 11.61 -18.29
N GLY A 794 -46.97 12.35 -18.69
CA GLY A 794 -46.91 13.80 -18.98
C GLY A 794 -46.22 14.16 -20.30
N ASN A 795 -45.50 13.22 -20.92
CA ASN A 795 -44.79 13.36 -22.20
C ASN A 795 -45.58 12.77 -23.40
N GLY A 796 -46.88 12.49 -23.23
CA GLY A 796 -47.74 11.87 -24.24
C GLY A 796 -47.70 10.34 -24.29
N LYS A 797 -46.82 9.68 -23.51
CA LYS A 797 -46.88 8.23 -23.30
C LYS A 797 -47.82 7.89 -22.13
N SER A 798 -48.51 6.76 -22.23
CA SER A 798 -49.30 6.21 -21.12
C SER A 798 -49.20 4.69 -21.04
N GLU A 799 -49.15 4.14 -19.82
CA GLU A 799 -49.19 2.70 -19.55
C GLU A 799 -50.50 2.30 -18.85
N LYS A 800 -50.95 1.06 -19.06
CA LYS A 800 -52.16 0.49 -18.45
C LYS A 800 -51.91 -0.96 -18.08
N GLY A 801 -52.38 -1.37 -16.91
CA GLY A 801 -52.19 -2.73 -16.40
C GLY A 801 -53.09 -3.06 -15.23
N TYR A 802 -52.78 -4.14 -14.53
CA TYR A 802 -53.54 -4.63 -13.38
C TYR A 802 -52.69 -4.67 -12.11
N LEU A 803 -53.32 -4.46 -10.97
CA LEU A 803 -52.71 -4.48 -9.64
C LEU A 803 -53.56 -5.33 -8.69
N SER A 804 -52.95 -6.32 -8.05
CA SER A 804 -53.59 -7.17 -7.05
C SER A 804 -53.34 -6.63 -5.65
N ILE A 805 -54.39 -6.17 -4.97
CA ILE A 805 -54.35 -5.84 -3.54
C ILE A 805 -54.61 -7.11 -2.74
N ILE A 806 -53.67 -7.45 -1.87
CA ILE A 806 -53.74 -8.58 -0.94
C ILE A 806 -53.73 -8.00 0.48
N ARG A 807 -54.64 -8.50 1.33
CA ARG A 807 -54.70 -8.29 2.79
C ARG A 807 -55.32 -9.53 3.42
#